data_AF-A0A8X6IRB3-F1
#
_entry.id   AF-A0A8X6IRB3-F1
#
_cell.length_a   1.000
_cell.length_b   1.000
_cell.length_c   1.000
_cell.angle_alpha   90.00
_cell.angle_beta   90.00
_cell.angle_gamma   90.00
#
_symmetry.space_group_name_H-M   'P 1'
#
loop_
_entity.id
_entity.type
_entity.pdbx_description
1 polymer ?
#
loop_
_entity_poly.entity_id
_entity_poly.type
_entity_poly.pdbx_seq_one_letter_code
_entity_poly.pdbx_strand_id
1 'polypeptide(L)'
;MSDENSLQEEDYPGAIQLCLECQKAASTFKHFSCISELSTKLQDTLVMTEEQLDVALSKVCSNFDKVHYQKLQEAYSLLGKTQTAVDQLLMHFASAIHNTAFTIILEYAEKNSGVKDRSFQKRQYSDLCKLIDSVDFSACLVDLCKALWRIMHSYWCILEWHDIFNDKKQIDDSVNMDDFNQNYIHQKLEHGLLRVWQDVQQKVKGYLLASDISPFKFDEFIQILAHIQRLIDIGEDFCGSRSEDLQESVRKQSVNYFRNYHRGFMEELRTFLENESWEICPVHSAFSAVHLQEFRFLARKSISSSPDKTSGNVKRESFFKKHMQCSNPFDEKIEEDEKEDIFSLLENEDYHETQYNSDSDDSEIPDELKKDFIDENTEDIPNKVQSKLNKACSGKRKKEFPILTNTALNVLRSFGKYMQMMSVLKPIAFDVLICMTQLFDYYMYSVYIFFAKEMSDLTENVLSNKLKTTLKRIRENLMFEEETEAFDNRNKDKIPPPKLSVVVNLKKVEDLYGLAERVAAAESLVFLAEQFELLHPHLELLIPSTKRAFLQQFCSQTVSQASELRRPVYMAVAARTIDYEQIIVLMSAVKWDVNEIMSQHSSYVDILLRELQVFSMRLSEVSRKIPVPREAYDLLWEHCIRLANHSFIEGFSQAKKCTNGGRALMQLDYQQFLSKVERLTELQPLPGKEVVESYIKAYYMLESNLEQWIRSHKEYTNKQLIGLVNCVTQLNKKGRQRLINLIEEGDKLRR
;
A
#
# COMPACT_ATOMS: atom_id res chain seq x y z
N MET A 1 -41.91 47.81 -42.94
CA MET A 1 -40.59 48.21 -43.50
C MET A 1 -39.69 48.84 -42.46
N SER A 2 -40.17 49.73 -41.58
CA SER A 2 -39.33 50.24 -40.48
C SER A 2 -39.05 49.19 -39.40
N ASP A 3 -40.05 48.38 -39.03
CA ASP A 3 -39.89 47.32 -38.02
C ASP A 3 -38.90 46.22 -38.45
N GLU A 4 -38.97 45.76 -39.69
CA GLU A 4 -38.08 44.70 -40.21
C GLU A 4 -36.61 45.14 -40.30
N ASN A 5 -36.33 46.43 -40.52
CA ASN A 5 -34.96 46.96 -40.55
C ASN A 5 -34.38 47.12 -39.13
N SER A 6 -35.18 47.55 -38.15
CA SER A 6 -34.72 47.67 -36.75
C SER A 6 -34.51 46.31 -36.06
N LEU A 7 -35.26 45.28 -36.47
CA LEU A 7 -35.04 43.88 -36.08
C LEU A 7 -33.74 43.28 -36.68
N GLN A 8 -33.29 43.77 -37.84
CA GLN A 8 -32.03 43.36 -38.47
C GLN A 8 -30.80 44.10 -37.90
N GLU A 9 -30.97 45.23 -37.22
CA GLU A 9 -29.89 46.05 -36.64
C GLU A 9 -29.65 45.80 -35.13
N GLU A 10 -30.23 44.74 -34.54
CA GLU A 10 -30.10 44.39 -33.11
C GLU A 10 -30.52 45.52 -32.14
N ASP A 11 -31.36 46.46 -32.61
CA ASP A 11 -31.94 47.53 -31.80
C ASP A 11 -33.34 47.13 -31.29
N TYR A 12 -33.35 46.07 -30.47
CA TYR A 12 -34.56 45.53 -29.84
C TYR A 12 -35.36 46.55 -29.02
N PRO A 13 -34.75 47.48 -28.25
CA PRO A 13 -35.49 48.51 -27.51
C PRO A 13 -36.31 49.42 -28.43
N GLY A 14 -35.71 49.88 -29.53
CA GLY A 14 -36.37 50.75 -30.50
C GLY A 14 -37.57 50.07 -31.19
N ALA A 15 -37.42 48.81 -31.61
CA ALA A 15 -38.49 48.04 -32.22
C ALA A 15 -39.67 47.79 -31.26
N ILE A 16 -39.40 47.49 -30.00
CA ILE A 16 -40.43 47.25 -28.98
C ILE A 16 -41.15 48.54 -28.60
N GLN A 17 -40.43 49.65 -28.45
CA GLN A 17 -41.03 50.94 -28.15
C GLN A 17 -41.96 51.39 -29.28
N LEU A 18 -41.54 51.21 -30.54
CA LEU A 18 -42.36 51.53 -31.71
C LEU A 18 -43.59 50.63 -31.80
N CYS A 19 -43.46 49.33 -31.54
CA CYS A 19 -44.59 48.40 -31.47
C CYS A 19 -45.59 48.74 -30.35
N LEU A 20 -45.12 49.13 -29.16
CA LEU A 20 -45.96 49.55 -28.04
C LEU A 20 -46.67 50.88 -28.31
N GLU A 21 -46.01 51.84 -28.96
CA GLU A 21 -46.61 53.10 -29.40
C GLU A 21 -47.65 52.87 -30.52
N CYS A 22 -47.35 52.01 -31.49
CA CYS A 22 -48.28 51.59 -32.53
C CYS A 22 -49.49 50.84 -31.94
N GLN A 23 -49.31 50.04 -30.90
CA GLN A 23 -50.40 49.35 -30.21
C GLN A 23 -51.28 50.31 -29.41
N LYS A 24 -50.68 51.29 -28.72
CA LYS A 24 -51.42 52.38 -28.05
C LYS A 24 -52.22 53.22 -29.04
N ALA A 25 -51.63 53.59 -30.18
CA ALA A 25 -52.30 54.33 -31.24
C ALA A 25 -53.40 53.48 -31.95
N ALA A 26 -53.16 52.19 -32.20
CA ALA A 26 -54.15 51.29 -32.78
C ALA A 26 -55.33 51.03 -31.83
N SER A 27 -55.08 51.03 -30.51
CA SER A 27 -56.12 50.86 -29.49
C SER A 27 -57.13 52.00 -29.46
N THR A 28 -56.73 53.20 -29.91
CA THR A 28 -57.58 54.40 -30.00
C THR A 28 -58.56 54.34 -31.17
N PHE A 29 -58.34 53.47 -32.17
CA PHE A 29 -59.14 53.34 -33.39
C PHE A 29 -59.72 51.93 -33.61
N LYS A 30 -60.04 51.20 -32.53
CA LYS A 30 -60.62 49.83 -32.53
C LYS A 30 -61.96 49.67 -33.29
N HIS A 31 -62.56 50.75 -33.80
CA HIS A 31 -63.85 50.73 -34.49
C HIS A 31 -63.78 50.25 -35.96
N PHE A 32 -62.59 50.12 -36.55
CA PHE A 32 -62.41 49.65 -37.93
C PHE A 32 -61.81 48.25 -37.96
N SER A 33 -62.39 47.30 -38.72
CA SER A 33 -61.92 45.90 -38.73
C SER A 33 -60.47 45.76 -39.24
N CYS A 34 -60.03 46.61 -40.16
CA CYS A 34 -58.64 46.64 -40.64
C CYS A 34 -57.65 47.02 -39.53
N ILE A 35 -58.07 47.84 -38.55
CA ILE A 35 -57.23 48.23 -37.41
C ILE A 35 -57.20 47.12 -36.35
N SER A 36 -58.27 46.33 -36.25
CA SER A 36 -58.25 45.09 -35.45
C SER A 36 -57.28 44.05 -36.02
N GLU A 37 -57.28 43.82 -37.35
CA GLU A 37 -56.32 42.92 -38.00
C GLU A 37 -54.88 43.42 -37.87
N LEU A 38 -54.66 44.74 -37.98
CA LEU A 38 -53.35 45.35 -37.73
C LEU A 38 -52.89 45.17 -36.28
N SER A 39 -53.78 45.33 -35.30
CA SER A 39 -53.49 45.09 -33.90
C SER A 39 -53.13 43.61 -33.62
N THR A 40 -53.76 42.66 -34.31
CA THR A 40 -53.40 41.23 -34.22
C THR A 40 -52.01 40.99 -34.81
N LYS A 41 -51.71 41.54 -36.00
CA LYS A 41 -50.38 41.40 -36.60
C LYS A 41 -49.26 42.07 -35.79
N LEU A 42 -49.54 43.21 -35.16
CA LEU A 42 -48.60 43.87 -34.23
C LEU A 42 -48.37 43.00 -32.98
N GLN A 43 -49.41 42.34 -32.46
CA GLN A 43 -49.27 41.40 -31.35
C GLN A 43 -48.46 40.17 -31.75
N ASP A 44 -48.68 39.61 -32.95
CA ASP A 44 -47.89 38.51 -33.48
C ASP A 44 -46.42 38.92 -33.68
N THR A 45 -46.19 40.15 -34.16
CA THR A 45 -44.84 40.71 -34.32
C THR A 45 -44.16 40.89 -32.96
N LEU A 46 -44.90 41.33 -31.93
CA LEU A 46 -44.39 41.38 -30.55
C LEU A 46 -44.00 39.99 -30.04
N VAL A 47 -44.82 38.96 -30.26
CA VAL A 47 -44.47 37.59 -29.87
C VAL A 47 -43.22 37.10 -30.62
N MET A 48 -43.10 37.36 -31.92
CA MET A 48 -41.90 37.04 -32.69
C MET A 48 -40.66 37.80 -32.18
N THR A 49 -40.81 39.07 -31.77
CA THR A 49 -39.71 39.83 -31.16
C THR A 49 -39.32 39.28 -29.78
N GLU A 50 -40.28 38.78 -28.99
CA GLU A 50 -40.01 38.08 -27.72
C GLU A 50 -39.27 36.76 -27.93
N GLU A 51 -39.62 35.98 -28.95
CA GLU A 51 -38.89 34.76 -29.33
C GLU A 51 -37.46 35.08 -29.79
N GLN A 52 -37.27 36.17 -30.55
CA GLN A 52 -35.94 36.60 -30.98
C GLN A 52 -35.09 37.16 -29.83
N LEU A 53 -35.70 37.84 -28.85
CA LEU A 53 -35.03 38.25 -27.61
C LEU A 53 -34.56 37.04 -26.80
N ASP A 54 -35.36 35.98 -26.72
CA ASP A 54 -35.00 34.74 -26.02
C ASP A 54 -33.82 34.02 -26.72
N VAL A 55 -33.82 34.01 -28.05
CA VAL A 55 -32.69 33.51 -28.85
C VAL A 55 -31.44 34.38 -28.64
N ALA A 56 -31.57 35.70 -28.59
CA ALA A 56 -30.45 36.59 -28.32
C ALA A 56 -29.90 36.40 -26.89
N LEU A 57 -30.78 36.21 -25.89
CA LEU A 57 -30.41 35.88 -24.51
C LEU A 57 -29.62 34.57 -24.42
N SER A 58 -30.00 33.56 -25.21
CA SER A 58 -29.26 32.29 -25.29
C SER A 58 -27.84 32.45 -25.85
N LYS A 59 -27.63 33.39 -26.80
CA LYS A 59 -26.30 33.68 -27.37
C LYS A 59 -25.39 34.39 -26.37
N VAL A 60 -25.93 35.24 -25.52
CA VAL A 60 -25.18 35.94 -24.45
C VAL A 60 -24.57 34.93 -23.46
N CYS A 61 -25.18 33.77 -23.27
CA CYS A 61 -24.66 32.71 -22.40
C CYS A 61 -23.32 32.11 -22.88
N SER A 62 -22.97 32.27 -24.17
CA SER A 62 -21.76 31.70 -24.77
C SER A 62 -20.63 32.73 -24.94
N ASN A 63 -20.97 34.00 -25.21
CA ASN A 63 -20.05 35.12 -25.32
C ASN A 63 -20.74 36.38 -24.77
N PHE A 64 -20.31 36.85 -23.60
CA PHE A 64 -20.87 38.06 -23.02
C PHE A 64 -20.38 39.31 -23.76
N ASP A 65 -21.31 40.09 -24.30
CA ASP A 65 -21.05 41.45 -24.75
C ASP A 65 -21.90 42.44 -23.95
N LYS A 66 -21.21 43.38 -23.30
CA LYS A 66 -21.77 44.40 -22.42
C LYS A 66 -22.80 45.29 -23.13
N VAL A 67 -22.60 45.60 -24.41
CA VAL A 67 -23.48 46.51 -25.17
C VAL A 67 -24.76 45.80 -25.57
N HIS A 68 -24.66 44.55 -26.04
CA HIS A 68 -25.80 43.74 -26.44
C HIS A 68 -26.66 43.36 -25.24
N TYR A 69 -26.04 43.00 -24.10
CA TYR A 69 -26.77 42.67 -22.88
C TYR A 69 -27.53 43.87 -22.30
N GLN A 70 -26.94 45.07 -22.35
CA GLN A 70 -27.62 46.29 -21.90
C GLN A 70 -28.88 46.58 -22.74
N LYS A 71 -28.77 46.53 -24.08
CA LYS A 71 -29.93 46.71 -24.97
C LYS A 71 -31.00 45.65 -24.73
N LEU A 72 -30.59 44.41 -24.44
CA LEU A 72 -31.52 43.32 -24.14
C LEU A 72 -32.28 43.57 -22.82
N GLN A 73 -31.59 44.02 -21.78
CA GLN A 73 -32.20 44.34 -20.49
C GLN A 73 -33.14 45.56 -20.58
N GLU A 74 -32.80 46.57 -21.39
CA GLU A 74 -33.66 47.71 -21.69
C GLU A 74 -34.94 47.26 -22.42
N ALA A 75 -34.82 46.35 -23.40
CA ALA A 75 -35.95 45.73 -24.09
C ALA A 75 -36.88 44.94 -23.15
N TYR A 76 -36.33 44.12 -22.25
CA TYR A 76 -37.13 43.39 -21.25
C TYR A 76 -37.75 44.30 -20.18
N SER A 77 -37.09 45.42 -19.85
CA SER A 77 -37.65 46.45 -18.96
C SER A 77 -38.86 47.15 -19.60
N LEU A 78 -38.80 47.45 -20.91
CA LEU A 78 -39.92 48.03 -21.66
C LEU A 78 -41.13 47.09 -21.75
N LEU A 79 -40.88 45.78 -21.76
CA LEU A 79 -41.93 44.74 -21.72
C LEU A 79 -42.51 44.46 -20.32
N GLY A 80 -41.90 45.00 -19.25
CA GLY A 80 -42.32 44.73 -17.86
C GLY A 80 -42.07 43.29 -17.39
N LYS A 81 -41.23 42.53 -18.11
CA LYS A 81 -40.99 41.09 -17.95
C LYS A 81 -39.58 40.78 -17.42
N THR A 82 -39.06 41.61 -16.53
CA THR A 82 -37.69 41.49 -16.01
C THR A 82 -37.46 40.23 -15.16
N GLN A 83 -38.47 39.79 -14.39
CA GLN A 83 -38.38 38.56 -13.58
C GLN A 83 -38.33 37.30 -14.45
N THR A 84 -39.17 37.23 -15.49
CA THR A 84 -39.18 36.10 -16.43
C THR A 84 -37.90 36.03 -17.26
N ALA A 85 -37.28 37.16 -17.57
CA ALA A 85 -36.00 37.20 -18.26
C ALA A 85 -34.86 36.57 -17.44
N VAL A 86 -34.84 36.79 -16.11
CA VAL A 86 -33.83 36.18 -15.23
C VAL A 86 -34.07 34.67 -15.06
N ASP A 87 -35.32 34.23 -14.96
CA ASP A 87 -35.62 32.79 -14.93
C ASP A 87 -35.30 32.09 -16.26
N GLN A 88 -35.57 32.75 -17.39
CA GLN A 88 -35.15 32.29 -18.73
C GLN A 88 -33.63 32.26 -18.85
N LEU A 89 -32.91 33.26 -18.33
CA LEU A 89 -31.45 33.31 -18.33
C LEU A 89 -30.84 32.09 -17.64
N LEU A 90 -31.32 31.75 -16.43
CA LEU A 90 -30.86 30.57 -15.70
C LEU A 90 -31.15 29.27 -16.46
N MET A 91 -32.29 29.18 -17.14
CA MET A 91 -32.64 28.03 -17.98
C MET A 91 -31.75 27.93 -19.23
N HIS A 92 -31.43 29.06 -19.87
CA HIS A 92 -30.52 29.12 -21.02
C HIS A 92 -29.08 28.80 -20.63
N PHE A 93 -28.60 29.22 -19.46
CA PHE A 93 -27.31 28.80 -18.93
C PHE A 93 -27.24 27.28 -18.69
N ALA A 94 -28.26 26.70 -18.07
CA ALA A 94 -28.33 25.24 -17.88
C ALA A 94 -28.35 24.48 -19.22
N SER A 95 -29.11 24.99 -20.20
CA SER A 95 -29.16 24.44 -21.56
C SER A 95 -27.83 24.60 -22.30
N ALA A 96 -27.16 25.75 -22.19
CA ALA A 96 -25.87 26.03 -22.79
C ALA A 96 -24.78 25.09 -22.24
N ILE A 97 -24.75 24.86 -20.92
CA ILE A 97 -23.84 23.90 -20.28
C ILE A 97 -24.09 22.49 -20.82
N HIS A 98 -25.36 22.08 -20.92
CA HIS A 98 -25.70 20.75 -21.45
C HIS A 98 -25.27 20.60 -22.92
N ASN A 99 -25.61 21.56 -23.76
CA ASN A 99 -25.38 21.50 -25.20
C ASN A 99 -23.89 21.58 -25.54
N THR A 100 -23.13 22.45 -24.86
CA THR A 100 -21.68 22.55 -25.07
C THR A 100 -20.94 21.30 -24.61
N ALA A 101 -21.24 20.79 -23.41
CA ALA A 101 -20.66 19.54 -22.93
C ALA A 101 -21.00 18.35 -23.86
N PHE A 102 -22.24 18.27 -24.33
CA PHE A 102 -22.67 17.23 -25.27
C PHE A 102 -21.97 17.35 -26.64
N THR A 103 -21.82 18.56 -27.17
CA THR A 103 -21.19 18.81 -28.48
C THR A 103 -19.71 18.42 -28.47
N ILE A 104 -18.97 18.81 -27.43
CA ILE A 104 -17.53 18.47 -27.31
C ILE A 104 -17.34 16.95 -27.23
N ILE A 105 -18.13 16.28 -26.39
CA ILE A 105 -18.05 14.81 -26.25
C ILE A 105 -18.47 14.11 -27.55
N LEU A 106 -19.46 14.64 -28.28
CA LEU A 106 -19.87 14.12 -29.58
C LEU A 106 -18.77 14.31 -30.64
N GLU A 107 -18.08 15.45 -30.68
CA GLU A 107 -16.96 15.70 -31.60
C GLU A 107 -15.81 14.71 -31.38
N TYR A 108 -15.47 14.40 -30.12
CA TYR A 108 -14.44 13.41 -29.80
C TYR A 108 -14.91 11.96 -30.06
N ALA A 109 -16.18 11.64 -29.79
CA ALA A 109 -16.74 10.32 -30.13
C ALA A 109 -16.86 10.07 -31.65
N GLU A 110 -17.14 11.12 -32.43
CA GLU A 110 -17.17 11.05 -33.91
C GLU A 110 -15.76 10.91 -34.50
N LYS A 111 -14.74 11.54 -33.90
CA LYS A 111 -13.34 11.38 -34.30
C LYS A 111 -12.85 9.94 -34.11
N ASN A 112 -13.23 9.27 -33.02
CA ASN A 112 -12.81 7.90 -32.73
C ASN A 112 -13.52 6.84 -33.57
N SER A 113 -14.79 7.08 -33.96
CA SER A 113 -15.57 6.12 -34.73
C SER A 113 -15.36 6.21 -36.25
N GLY A 114 -14.73 7.28 -36.75
CA GLY A 114 -14.43 7.48 -38.18
C GLY A 114 -15.65 7.60 -39.11
N VAL A 115 -16.87 7.54 -38.56
CA VAL A 115 -18.13 7.57 -39.30
C VAL A 115 -19.10 8.54 -38.61
N LYS A 116 -19.57 9.55 -39.35
CA LYS A 116 -20.64 10.48 -38.91
C LYS A 116 -21.98 9.75 -38.85
N ASP A 117 -22.14 8.87 -37.89
CA ASP A 117 -23.34 8.07 -37.76
C ASP A 117 -24.41 8.88 -36.98
N ARG A 118 -25.54 9.17 -37.63
CA ARG A 118 -26.67 9.94 -37.02
C ARG A 118 -27.26 9.28 -35.76
N SER A 119 -26.78 8.08 -35.40
CA SER A 119 -27.15 7.31 -34.22
C SER A 119 -26.55 7.85 -32.92
N PHE A 120 -25.47 8.63 -32.96
CA PHE A 120 -24.81 9.21 -31.77
C PHE A 120 -25.58 10.36 -31.13
N GLN A 121 -26.35 11.13 -31.89
CA GLN A 121 -27.18 12.23 -31.40
C GLN A 121 -28.34 11.78 -30.48
N LYS A 122 -28.67 10.49 -30.46
CA LYS A 122 -29.73 9.90 -29.63
C LYS A 122 -29.23 9.18 -28.38
N ARG A 123 -27.91 9.06 -28.17
CA ARG A 123 -27.34 8.35 -27.02
C ARG A 123 -27.27 9.27 -25.80
N GLN A 124 -27.46 8.68 -24.62
CA GLN A 124 -27.35 9.43 -23.36
C GLN A 124 -25.91 9.87 -23.13
N TYR A 125 -25.71 11.02 -22.48
CA TYR A 125 -24.40 11.60 -22.17
C TYR A 125 -23.42 10.58 -21.56
N SER A 126 -23.90 9.72 -20.65
CA SER A 126 -23.11 8.66 -20.02
C SER A 126 -22.60 7.57 -20.97
N ASP A 127 -23.32 7.29 -22.05
CA ASP A 127 -22.93 6.26 -23.02
C ASP A 127 -21.99 6.81 -24.09
N LEU A 128 -22.05 8.12 -24.35
CA LEU A 128 -21.09 8.81 -25.20
C LEU A 128 -19.73 8.95 -24.49
N CYS A 129 -19.71 9.22 -23.19
CA CYS A 129 -18.47 9.26 -22.40
C CYS A 129 -17.71 7.92 -22.41
N LYS A 130 -18.42 6.78 -22.47
CA LYS A 130 -17.80 5.43 -22.52
C LYS A 130 -17.11 5.11 -23.85
N LEU A 131 -17.39 5.87 -24.92
CA LEU A 131 -16.86 5.64 -26.26
C LEU A 131 -15.58 6.44 -26.55
N ILE A 132 -15.08 7.16 -25.57
CA ILE A 132 -13.88 7.99 -25.70
C ILE A 132 -12.66 7.11 -25.46
N ASP A 133 -11.75 7.04 -26.43
CA ASP A 133 -10.48 6.33 -26.31
C ASP A 133 -9.57 6.99 -25.27
N SER A 134 -8.74 6.17 -24.63
CA SER A 134 -7.83 6.61 -23.57
C SER A 134 -6.86 7.71 -24.01
N VAL A 135 -6.48 7.75 -25.28
CA VAL A 135 -5.52 8.72 -25.83
C VAL A 135 -6.10 10.14 -25.88
N ASP A 136 -7.39 10.28 -26.18
CA ASP A 136 -8.04 11.58 -26.33
C ASP A 136 -8.74 12.06 -25.05
N PHE A 137 -8.74 11.24 -24.00
CA PHE A 137 -9.43 11.53 -22.74
C PHE A 137 -8.90 12.81 -22.05
N SER A 138 -7.58 12.96 -21.95
CA SER A 138 -6.98 14.15 -21.30
C SER A 138 -7.28 15.42 -22.09
N ALA A 139 -7.16 15.37 -23.42
CA ALA A 139 -7.48 16.50 -24.30
C ALA A 139 -8.98 16.89 -24.22
N CYS A 140 -9.87 15.91 -24.26
CA CYS A 140 -11.30 16.12 -24.13
C CYS A 140 -11.69 16.68 -22.75
N LEU A 141 -11.05 16.23 -21.67
CA LEU A 141 -11.27 16.78 -20.33
C LEU A 141 -10.86 18.25 -20.25
N VAL A 142 -9.68 18.59 -20.79
CA VAL A 142 -9.18 19.96 -20.84
C VAL A 142 -10.12 20.84 -21.67
N ASP A 143 -10.55 20.41 -22.86
CA ASP A 143 -11.47 21.17 -23.70
C ASP A 143 -12.85 21.35 -23.06
N LEU A 144 -13.35 20.31 -22.38
CA LEU A 144 -14.59 20.39 -21.60
C LEU A 144 -14.44 21.42 -20.47
N CYS A 145 -13.37 21.36 -19.69
CA CYS A 145 -13.08 22.33 -18.63
C CYS A 145 -12.95 23.76 -19.17
N LYS A 146 -12.31 23.95 -20.32
CA LYS A 146 -12.17 25.25 -21.00
C LYS A 146 -13.52 25.82 -21.43
N ALA A 147 -14.39 24.99 -22.00
CA ALA A 147 -15.71 25.43 -22.45
C ALA A 147 -16.64 25.77 -21.28
N LEU A 148 -16.62 24.95 -20.22
CA LEU A 148 -17.39 25.20 -19.00
C LEU A 148 -16.90 26.48 -18.30
N TRP A 149 -15.59 26.73 -18.28
CA TRP A 149 -15.03 28.00 -17.79
C TRP A 149 -15.56 29.22 -18.54
N ARG A 150 -15.65 29.19 -19.87
CA ARG A 150 -16.17 30.32 -20.67
C ARG A 150 -17.62 30.67 -20.31
N ILE A 151 -18.44 29.66 -20.06
CA ILE A 151 -19.83 29.85 -19.65
C ILE A 151 -19.90 30.41 -18.23
N MET A 152 -19.12 29.86 -17.30
CA MET A 152 -19.04 30.38 -15.92
C MET A 152 -18.52 31.83 -15.88
N HIS A 153 -17.52 32.15 -16.69
CA HIS A 153 -16.99 33.50 -16.82
C HIS A 153 -18.04 34.47 -17.39
N SER A 154 -18.82 34.03 -18.39
CA SER A 154 -19.91 34.84 -18.95
C SER A 154 -21.00 35.12 -17.91
N TYR A 155 -21.32 34.15 -17.04
CA TYR A 155 -22.23 34.34 -15.91
C TYR A 155 -21.65 35.31 -14.87
N TRP A 156 -20.36 35.20 -14.56
CA TRP A 156 -19.66 36.12 -13.67
C TRP A 156 -19.66 37.57 -14.18
N CYS A 157 -19.44 37.79 -15.48
CA CYS A 157 -19.53 39.12 -16.08
C CYS A 157 -20.94 39.72 -16.01
N ILE A 158 -21.99 38.89 -16.10
CA ILE A 158 -23.38 39.35 -15.93
C ILE A 158 -23.62 39.81 -14.49
N LEU A 159 -23.11 39.08 -13.50
CA LEU A 159 -23.18 39.48 -12.09
C LEU A 159 -22.46 40.80 -11.84
N GLU A 160 -21.22 40.93 -12.31
CA GLU A 160 -20.44 42.17 -12.17
C GLU A 160 -21.14 43.34 -12.86
N TRP A 161 -21.82 43.11 -13.99
CA TRP A 161 -22.64 44.13 -14.64
C TRP A 161 -23.84 44.56 -13.78
N HIS A 162 -24.58 43.63 -13.18
CA HIS A 162 -25.72 43.93 -12.31
C HIS A 162 -25.28 44.64 -11.02
N ASP A 163 -24.12 44.27 -10.45
CA ASP A 163 -23.55 44.95 -9.29
C ASP A 163 -23.17 46.41 -9.63
N ILE A 164 -22.48 46.64 -10.77
CA ILE A 164 -22.13 47.98 -11.24
C ILE A 164 -23.39 48.81 -11.61
N PHE A 165 -24.43 48.16 -12.13
CA PHE A 165 -25.68 48.81 -12.51
C PHE A 165 -26.53 49.18 -11.28
N ASN A 166 -26.49 48.36 -10.22
CA ASN A 166 -27.07 48.69 -8.91
C ASN A 166 -26.34 49.86 -8.24
N ASP A 167 -25.01 49.85 -8.22
CA ASP A 167 -24.20 50.95 -7.66
C ASP A 167 -24.45 52.28 -8.37
N LYS A 168 -24.68 52.26 -9.69
CA LYS A 168 -24.99 53.47 -10.47
C LYS A 168 -26.41 53.99 -10.24
N LYS A 169 -27.38 53.15 -9.90
CA LYS A 169 -28.78 53.55 -9.64
C LYS A 169 -29.03 54.00 -8.20
N GLN A 170 -28.24 53.54 -7.23
CA GLN A 170 -28.31 54.05 -5.85
C GLN A 170 -27.91 55.54 -5.71
N ILE A 171 -27.27 56.13 -6.72
CA ILE A 171 -26.85 57.54 -6.71
C ILE A 171 -27.99 58.48 -7.19
N ASP A 172 -29.01 57.97 -7.89
CA ASP A 172 -30.17 58.73 -8.41
C ASP A 172 -31.45 58.33 -7.65
N ASP A 173 -31.77 59.04 -6.57
CA ASP A 173 -32.95 58.82 -5.72
C ASP A 173 -34.29 58.93 -6.49
N SER A 174 -35.12 57.85 -6.52
CA SER A 174 -36.59 57.90 -6.33
C SER A 174 -37.33 56.53 -6.31
N VAL A 175 -38.09 56.29 -5.22
CA VAL A 175 -39.28 55.41 -4.96
C VAL A 175 -39.19 53.85 -5.02
N ASN A 176 -38.94 53.23 -3.86
CA ASN A 176 -39.60 52.11 -3.13
C ASN A 176 -40.36 50.91 -3.79
N MET A 177 -40.53 50.79 -5.11
CA MET A 177 -41.13 49.57 -5.74
C MET A 177 -40.13 48.78 -6.59
N ASP A 178 -39.14 49.43 -7.18
CA ASP A 178 -38.09 48.77 -7.96
C ASP A 178 -37.07 48.02 -7.07
N ASP A 179 -36.96 48.41 -5.81
CA ASP A 179 -36.04 47.84 -4.81
C ASP A 179 -36.34 46.37 -4.48
N PHE A 180 -37.62 45.98 -4.44
CA PHE A 180 -38.02 44.58 -4.19
C PHE A 180 -37.71 43.69 -5.41
N ASN A 181 -37.88 44.24 -6.62
CA ASN A 181 -37.60 43.52 -7.86
C ASN A 181 -36.08 43.35 -8.06
N GLN A 182 -35.27 44.35 -7.69
CA GLN A 182 -33.82 44.27 -7.74
C GLN A 182 -33.24 43.32 -6.69
N ASN A 183 -33.73 43.36 -5.45
CA ASN A 183 -33.34 42.38 -4.42
C ASN A 183 -33.75 40.95 -4.79
N TYR A 184 -34.89 40.77 -5.47
CA TYR A 184 -35.30 39.48 -6.01
C TYR A 184 -34.36 38.97 -7.13
N ILE A 185 -33.97 39.86 -8.05
CA ILE A 185 -33.02 39.54 -9.14
C ILE A 185 -31.66 39.17 -8.56
N HIS A 186 -31.16 39.91 -7.58
CA HIS A 186 -29.87 39.66 -6.93
C HIS A 186 -29.86 38.30 -6.20
N GLN A 187 -30.87 38.02 -5.36
CA GLN A 187 -31.01 36.72 -4.69
C GLN A 187 -31.17 35.55 -5.67
N LYS A 188 -31.86 35.76 -6.81
CA LYS A 188 -32.02 34.74 -7.85
C LYS A 188 -30.71 34.46 -8.59
N LEU A 189 -29.92 35.48 -8.86
CA LEU A 189 -28.62 35.34 -9.50
C LEU A 189 -27.58 34.72 -8.55
N GLU A 190 -27.62 35.03 -7.25
CA GLU A 190 -26.84 34.33 -6.23
C GLU A 190 -27.22 32.85 -6.11
N HIS A 191 -28.52 32.54 -6.11
CA HIS A 191 -28.98 31.14 -6.14
C HIS A 191 -28.64 30.45 -7.48
N GLY A 192 -28.57 31.23 -8.56
CA GLY A 192 -28.14 30.79 -9.88
C GLY A 192 -26.67 30.38 -9.93
N LEU A 193 -25.77 31.01 -9.17
CA LEU A 193 -24.37 30.59 -9.03
C LEU A 193 -24.26 29.13 -8.59
N LEU A 194 -24.99 28.78 -7.52
CA LEU A 194 -25.04 27.41 -6.98
C LEU A 194 -25.58 26.42 -8.01
N ARG A 195 -26.63 26.81 -8.74
CA ARG A 195 -27.27 25.94 -9.73
C ARG A 195 -26.40 25.70 -10.96
N VAL A 196 -25.79 26.77 -11.50
CA VAL A 196 -24.83 26.68 -12.61
C VAL A 196 -23.65 25.80 -12.22
N TRP A 197 -23.11 25.98 -11.00
CA TRP A 197 -22.02 25.14 -10.51
C TRP A 197 -22.43 23.67 -10.34
N GLN A 198 -23.64 23.40 -9.82
CA GLN A 198 -24.16 22.03 -9.71
C GLN A 198 -24.28 21.34 -11.08
N ASP A 199 -24.73 22.06 -12.11
CA ASP A 199 -24.84 21.51 -13.46
C ASP A 199 -23.45 21.21 -14.06
N VAL A 200 -22.49 22.12 -13.90
CA VAL A 200 -21.08 21.90 -14.28
C VAL A 200 -20.50 20.68 -13.55
N GLN A 201 -20.68 20.61 -12.23
CA GLN A 201 -20.21 19.53 -11.37
C GLN A 201 -20.79 18.18 -11.79
N GLN A 202 -22.09 18.12 -12.12
CA GLN A 202 -22.74 16.88 -12.58
C GLN A 202 -22.21 16.41 -13.93
N LYS A 203 -21.90 17.32 -14.86
CA LYS A 203 -21.36 16.97 -16.19
C LYS A 203 -19.94 16.43 -16.11
N VAL A 204 -19.07 17.06 -15.32
CA VAL A 204 -17.70 16.59 -15.11
C VAL A 204 -17.68 15.28 -14.31
N LYS A 205 -18.52 15.17 -13.27
CA LYS A 205 -18.72 13.92 -12.53
C LYS A 205 -19.19 12.78 -13.44
N GLY A 206 -20.17 13.04 -14.31
CA GLY A 206 -20.69 12.06 -15.26
C GLY A 206 -19.63 11.60 -16.25
N TYR A 207 -18.76 12.50 -16.69
CA TYR A 207 -17.63 12.20 -17.57
C TYR A 207 -16.57 11.32 -16.88
N LEU A 208 -16.19 11.69 -15.66
CA LEU A 208 -15.23 10.96 -14.84
C LEU A 208 -15.70 9.54 -14.52
N LEU A 209 -16.93 9.38 -14.01
CA LEU A 209 -17.45 8.06 -13.60
C LEU A 209 -17.75 7.12 -14.78
N ALA A 210 -17.99 7.66 -15.97
CA ALA A 210 -18.28 6.87 -17.15
C ALA A 210 -17.02 6.34 -17.86
N SER A 211 -15.85 6.90 -17.58
CA SER A 211 -14.61 6.61 -18.29
C SER A 211 -13.73 5.64 -17.49
N ASP A 212 -13.14 4.67 -18.18
CA ASP A 212 -12.20 3.73 -17.56
C ASP A 212 -10.78 4.33 -17.54
N ILE A 213 -10.33 4.75 -16.36
CA ILE A 213 -8.99 5.33 -16.16
C ILE A 213 -7.94 4.26 -15.83
N SER A 214 -8.34 2.99 -15.76
CA SER A 214 -7.43 1.88 -15.42
C SER A 214 -6.19 1.73 -16.30
N PRO A 215 -6.19 2.00 -17.63
CA PRO A 215 -5.03 1.75 -18.48
C PRO A 215 -4.00 2.90 -18.51
N PHE A 216 -4.27 4.03 -17.87
CA PHE A 216 -3.39 5.21 -17.93
C PHE A 216 -2.10 5.00 -17.13
N LYS A 217 -1.01 5.63 -17.58
CA LYS A 217 0.22 5.71 -16.77
C LYS A 217 -0.04 6.60 -15.54
N PHE A 218 0.77 6.41 -14.49
CA PHE A 218 0.61 7.19 -13.25
C PHE A 218 0.75 8.70 -13.48
N ASP A 219 1.68 9.14 -14.32
CA ASP A 219 1.90 10.56 -14.59
C ASP A 219 0.70 11.22 -15.31
N GLU A 220 0.13 10.51 -16.29
CA GLU A 220 -1.09 10.93 -16.99
C GLU A 220 -2.27 11.02 -16.01
N PHE A 221 -2.38 10.05 -15.10
CA PHE A 221 -3.39 10.07 -14.04
C PHE A 221 -3.25 11.27 -13.10
N ILE A 222 -2.02 11.63 -12.70
CA ILE A 222 -1.77 12.82 -11.89
C ILE A 222 -2.12 14.11 -12.62
N GLN A 223 -1.84 14.22 -13.92
CA GLN A 223 -2.24 15.37 -14.72
C GLN A 223 -3.76 15.52 -14.78
N ILE A 224 -4.48 14.42 -15.03
CA ILE A 224 -5.96 14.39 -14.99
C ILE A 224 -6.48 14.89 -13.64
N LEU A 225 -5.92 14.38 -12.54
CA LEU A 225 -6.30 14.83 -11.19
C LEU A 225 -5.99 16.30 -10.95
N ALA A 226 -4.88 16.82 -11.45
CA ALA A 226 -4.50 18.23 -11.32
C ALA A 226 -5.48 19.15 -12.05
N HIS A 227 -5.94 18.77 -13.25
CA HIS A 227 -6.96 19.51 -13.98
C HIS A 227 -8.31 19.54 -13.23
N ILE A 228 -8.71 18.42 -12.62
CA ILE A 228 -9.95 18.37 -11.83
C ILE A 228 -9.81 19.17 -10.54
N GLN A 229 -8.65 19.10 -9.87
CA GLN A 229 -8.40 19.90 -8.66
C GLN A 229 -8.44 21.40 -8.97
N ARG A 230 -7.85 21.84 -10.10
CA ARG A 230 -7.95 23.23 -10.57
C ARG A 230 -9.41 23.65 -10.81
N LEU A 231 -10.23 22.76 -11.36
CA LEU A 231 -11.66 23.01 -11.51
C LEU A 231 -12.38 23.14 -10.15
N ILE A 232 -12.03 22.31 -9.15
CA ILE A 232 -12.57 22.42 -7.79
C ILE A 232 -12.21 23.77 -7.16
N ASP A 233 -10.96 24.21 -7.30
CA ASP A 233 -10.49 25.49 -6.77
C ASP A 233 -11.24 26.66 -7.44
N ILE A 234 -11.51 26.57 -8.74
CA ILE A 234 -12.35 27.52 -9.48
C ILE A 234 -13.80 27.54 -8.94
N GLY A 235 -14.35 26.38 -8.60
CA GLY A 235 -15.69 26.26 -8.02
C GLY A 235 -15.79 26.87 -6.62
N GLU A 236 -14.73 26.75 -5.81
CA GLU A 236 -14.61 27.40 -4.51
C GLU A 236 -14.56 28.93 -4.66
N ASP A 237 -13.81 29.43 -5.65
CA ASP A 237 -13.75 30.86 -5.96
C ASP A 237 -15.07 31.42 -6.53
N PHE A 238 -15.81 30.62 -7.31
CA PHE A 238 -17.05 31.05 -7.98
C PHE A 238 -18.26 31.08 -7.05
N CYS A 239 -18.37 30.10 -6.15
CA CYS A 239 -19.58 29.88 -5.36
C CYS A 239 -19.34 29.70 -3.85
N GLY A 240 -18.08 29.75 -3.39
CA GLY A 240 -17.71 29.45 -2.01
C GLY A 240 -17.98 27.98 -1.60
N SER A 241 -18.33 27.13 -2.56
CA SER A 241 -18.70 25.74 -2.32
C SER A 241 -17.47 24.84 -2.42
N ARG A 242 -17.30 23.93 -1.44
CA ARG A 242 -16.16 22.99 -1.41
C ARG A 242 -16.27 21.82 -2.39
N SER A 243 -17.31 21.80 -3.22
CA SER A 243 -17.49 20.80 -4.29
C SER A 243 -17.39 19.36 -3.80
N GLU A 244 -18.06 19.04 -2.69
CA GLU A 244 -17.93 17.76 -1.98
C GLU A 244 -18.25 16.55 -2.88
N ASP A 245 -19.27 16.62 -3.74
CA ASP A 245 -19.60 15.47 -4.61
C ASP A 245 -18.55 15.22 -5.69
N LEU A 246 -17.87 16.27 -6.19
CA LEU A 246 -16.79 16.12 -7.15
C LEU A 246 -15.57 15.51 -6.47
N GLN A 247 -15.20 16.01 -5.29
CA GLN A 247 -14.13 15.45 -4.47
C GLN A 247 -14.39 13.97 -4.12
N GLU A 248 -15.63 13.60 -3.77
CA GLU A 248 -15.97 12.19 -3.48
C GLU A 248 -15.87 11.33 -4.76
N SER A 249 -16.28 11.85 -5.91
CA SER A 249 -16.20 11.14 -7.19
C SER A 249 -14.74 10.92 -7.61
N VAL A 250 -13.89 11.95 -7.48
CA VAL A 250 -12.45 11.87 -7.70
C VAL A 250 -11.81 10.86 -6.75
N ARG A 251 -12.19 10.86 -5.47
CA ARG A 251 -11.70 9.88 -4.50
C ARG A 251 -12.09 8.46 -4.89
N LYS A 252 -13.35 8.21 -5.27
CA LYS A 252 -13.82 6.89 -5.73
C LYS A 252 -13.03 6.41 -6.94
N GLN A 253 -12.78 7.28 -7.91
CA GLN A 253 -12.01 6.94 -9.10
C GLN A 253 -10.54 6.69 -8.78
N SER A 254 -9.94 7.48 -7.89
CA SER A 254 -8.57 7.27 -7.43
C SER A 254 -8.39 5.94 -6.70
N VAL A 255 -9.37 5.54 -5.87
CA VAL A 255 -9.36 4.21 -5.23
C VAL A 255 -9.48 3.12 -6.29
N ASN A 256 -10.37 3.25 -7.29
CA ASN A 256 -10.54 2.24 -8.33
C ASN A 256 -9.29 2.09 -9.21
N TYR A 257 -8.70 3.21 -9.64
CA TYR A 257 -7.43 3.22 -10.38
C TYR A 257 -6.33 2.52 -9.58
N PHE A 258 -6.16 2.91 -8.31
CA PHE A 258 -5.12 2.33 -7.47
C PHE A 258 -5.36 0.84 -7.17
N ARG A 259 -6.61 0.39 -7.03
CA ARG A 259 -6.92 -1.04 -6.87
C ARG A 259 -6.54 -1.85 -8.10
N ASN A 260 -6.83 -1.35 -9.30
CA ASN A 260 -6.45 -2.03 -10.55
C ASN A 260 -4.94 -2.03 -10.74
N TYR A 261 -4.28 -0.91 -10.43
CA TYR A 261 -2.82 -0.82 -10.40
C TYR A 261 -2.21 -1.84 -9.43
N HIS A 262 -2.68 -1.86 -8.17
CA HIS A 262 -2.23 -2.82 -7.15
C HIS A 262 -2.47 -4.27 -7.57
N ARG A 263 -3.61 -4.57 -8.18
CA ARG A 263 -3.91 -5.90 -8.70
C ARG A 263 -2.89 -6.35 -9.75
N GLY A 264 -2.53 -5.47 -10.68
CA GLY A 264 -1.46 -5.73 -11.65
C GLY A 264 -0.13 -6.07 -10.96
N PHE A 265 0.25 -5.31 -9.93
CA PHE A 265 1.43 -5.60 -9.12
C PHE A 265 1.37 -6.93 -8.37
N MET A 266 0.20 -7.33 -7.85
CA MET A 266 0.06 -8.61 -7.16
C MET A 266 0.17 -9.80 -8.12
N GLU A 267 -0.38 -9.67 -9.34
CA GLU A 267 -0.25 -10.67 -10.40
C GLU A 267 1.22 -10.77 -10.89
N GLU A 268 1.90 -9.64 -11.00
CA GLU A 268 3.34 -9.57 -11.30
C GLU A 268 4.18 -10.19 -10.17
N LEU A 269 3.91 -9.84 -8.90
CA LEU A 269 4.57 -10.41 -7.73
C LEU A 269 4.41 -11.92 -7.66
N ARG A 270 3.20 -12.43 -7.91
CA ARG A 270 2.95 -13.88 -8.02
C ARG A 270 3.85 -14.49 -9.10
N THR A 271 3.90 -13.87 -10.29
CA THR A 271 4.70 -14.37 -11.41
C THR A 271 6.19 -14.34 -11.09
N PHE A 272 6.69 -13.33 -10.36
CA PHE A 272 8.06 -13.29 -9.88
C PHE A 272 8.34 -14.41 -8.88
N LEU A 273 7.48 -14.61 -7.89
CA LEU A 273 7.62 -15.70 -6.90
C LEU A 273 7.59 -17.09 -7.54
N GLU A 274 6.77 -17.28 -8.58
CA GLU A 274 6.67 -18.54 -9.33
C GLU A 274 7.93 -18.84 -10.17
N ASN A 275 8.69 -17.82 -10.56
CA ASN A 275 9.90 -17.95 -11.36
C ASN A 275 11.21 -17.75 -10.56
N GLU A 276 11.13 -17.44 -9.28
CA GLU A 276 12.29 -17.10 -8.46
C GLU A 276 13.17 -18.32 -8.17
N SER A 277 14.48 -18.15 -8.34
CA SER A 277 15.52 -19.13 -7.97
C SER A 277 15.99 -19.00 -6.53
N TRP A 278 15.55 -17.96 -5.81
CA TRP A 278 15.95 -17.62 -4.43
C TRP A 278 17.46 -17.40 -4.26
N GLU A 279 18.08 -16.80 -5.26
CA GLU A 279 19.46 -16.36 -5.20
C GLU A 279 19.58 -15.00 -4.48
N ILE A 280 20.71 -14.81 -3.80
CA ILE A 280 21.00 -13.58 -3.07
C ILE A 280 21.41 -12.51 -4.06
N CYS A 281 20.68 -11.39 -4.04
CA CYS A 281 20.99 -10.19 -4.80
C CYS A 281 22.26 -9.53 -4.22
N PRO A 282 23.27 -9.21 -5.06
CA PRO A 282 24.50 -8.58 -4.58
C PRO A 282 24.23 -7.11 -4.20
N VAL A 283 24.06 -6.86 -2.90
CA VAL A 283 23.87 -5.52 -2.34
C VAL A 283 25.01 -5.14 -1.40
N HIS A 284 25.33 -3.84 -1.31
CA HIS A 284 26.38 -3.34 -0.43
C HIS A 284 26.03 -3.59 1.06
N SER A 285 27.03 -3.79 1.92
CA SER A 285 26.82 -4.11 3.35
C SER A 285 26.12 -3.01 4.17
N ALA A 286 25.98 -1.82 3.60
CA ALA A 286 25.25 -0.69 4.20
C ALA A 286 23.89 -0.44 3.51
N PHE A 287 23.44 -1.35 2.65
CA PHE A 287 22.19 -1.18 1.92
C PHE A 287 20.99 -1.13 2.88
N SER A 288 20.10 -0.17 2.62
CA SER A 288 18.83 0.03 3.31
C SER A 288 17.85 0.59 2.28
N ALA A 289 16.55 0.41 2.50
CA ALA A 289 15.49 0.88 1.61
C ALA A 289 15.62 2.37 1.26
N VAL A 290 16.16 3.21 2.16
CA VAL A 290 16.37 4.64 1.92
C VAL A 290 17.37 4.98 0.82
N HIS A 291 18.23 4.03 0.41
CA HIS A 291 19.19 4.21 -0.67
C HIS A 291 18.59 3.99 -2.07
N LEU A 292 17.38 3.45 -2.14
CA LEU A 292 16.65 3.27 -3.40
C LEU A 292 16.11 4.61 -3.89
N GLN A 293 16.12 4.82 -5.20
CA GLN A 293 15.68 6.07 -5.85
C GLN A 293 14.24 6.42 -5.46
N GLU A 294 13.42 5.39 -5.29
CA GLU A 294 12.02 5.50 -4.90
C GLU A 294 11.84 6.15 -3.52
N PHE A 295 12.84 6.12 -2.64
CA PHE A 295 12.78 6.71 -1.29
C PHE A 295 13.52 8.05 -1.16
N ARG A 296 14.09 8.59 -2.26
CA ARG A 296 14.86 9.86 -2.24
C ARG A 296 14.05 11.05 -1.73
N PHE A 297 12.72 11.02 -1.87
CA PHE A 297 11.81 12.03 -1.33
C PHE A 297 11.82 12.12 0.21
N LEU A 298 12.20 11.05 0.92
CA LEU A 298 12.36 11.03 2.37
C LEU A 298 13.64 11.76 2.80
N ALA A 299 14.73 11.62 2.04
CA ALA A 299 16.00 12.29 2.33
C ALA A 299 15.91 13.81 2.15
N ARG A 300 15.22 14.31 1.11
CA ARG A 300 15.06 15.76 0.85
C ARG A 300 14.29 16.48 1.96
N LYS A 301 13.28 15.83 2.58
CA LYS A 301 12.53 16.42 3.71
C LYS A 301 13.34 16.55 5.00
N SER A 302 14.44 15.80 5.14
CA SER A 302 15.31 15.88 6.32
C SER A 302 16.32 17.03 6.27
N ILE A 303 16.56 17.62 5.09
CA ILE A 303 17.57 18.67 4.87
C ILE A 303 16.94 20.08 4.78
N SER A 304 15.61 20.21 4.68
CA SER A 304 14.94 21.53 4.60
C SER A 304 14.31 22.00 5.92
N SER A 305 14.90 21.69 7.07
CA SER A 305 14.52 22.28 8.37
C SER A 305 15.18 23.65 8.59
N SER A 306 15.00 24.57 7.63
CA SER A 306 15.16 26.00 7.85
C SER A 306 13.80 26.65 7.55
N PRO A 307 13.12 27.25 8.55
CA PRO A 307 11.83 27.87 8.33
C PRO A 307 12.07 29.24 7.67
N ASP A 308 12.11 29.28 6.34
CA ASP A 308 12.01 30.55 5.65
C ASP A 308 10.61 31.13 5.88
N LYS A 309 10.61 32.20 6.66
CA LYS A 309 9.47 33.08 6.91
C LYS A 309 9.14 33.81 5.61
N THR A 310 8.26 33.23 4.81
CA THR A 310 7.43 33.97 3.86
C THR A 310 5.96 33.61 4.04
N SER A 311 5.47 33.67 5.28
CA SER A 311 4.06 34.00 5.54
C SER A 311 3.82 35.48 5.27
N GLY A 312 3.95 35.87 4.00
CA GLY A 312 3.22 37.01 3.48
C GLY A 312 1.83 36.50 3.12
N ASN A 313 0.78 37.07 3.73
CA ASN A 313 -0.58 36.94 3.25
C ASN A 313 -0.65 37.48 1.81
N VAL A 314 -0.31 36.65 0.82
CA VAL A 314 -0.76 36.87 -0.55
C VAL A 314 -2.24 36.55 -0.49
N LYS A 315 -3.09 37.59 -0.44
CA LYS A 315 -4.51 37.43 -0.79
C LYS A 315 -4.52 36.70 -2.13
N ARG A 316 -5.01 35.45 -2.16
CA ARG A 316 -5.35 34.78 -3.43
C ARG A 316 -6.30 35.73 -4.15
N GLU A 317 -5.80 36.42 -5.16
CA GLU A 317 -6.65 37.16 -6.08
C GLU A 317 -7.53 36.13 -6.78
N SER A 318 -8.85 36.33 -6.73
CA SER A 318 -9.83 35.46 -7.38
C SER A 318 -9.43 35.21 -8.84
N PHE A 319 -9.48 33.96 -9.30
CA PHE A 319 -9.15 33.58 -10.69
C PHE A 319 -9.85 34.47 -11.74
N PHE A 320 -11.06 34.94 -11.41
CA PHE A 320 -11.85 35.85 -12.24
C PHE A 320 -11.28 37.27 -12.36
N LYS A 321 -10.60 37.78 -11.32
CA LYS A 321 -9.91 39.08 -11.37
C LYS A 321 -8.58 39.00 -12.12
N LYS A 322 -7.90 37.85 -12.05
CA LYS A 322 -6.60 37.63 -12.71
C LYS A 322 -6.75 37.42 -14.23
N HIS A 323 -7.89 36.90 -14.69
CA HIS A 323 -8.15 36.58 -16.10
C HIS A 323 -9.22 37.47 -16.77
N MET A 324 -9.32 38.76 -16.40
CA MET A 324 -10.23 39.75 -17.03
C MET A 324 -10.06 39.90 -18.56
N GLN A 325 -8.93 39.46 -19.13
CA GLN A 325 -8.61 39.52 -20.56
C GLN A 325 -8.32 38.12 -21.12
N CYS A 326 -9.36 37.30 -21.27
CA CYS A 326 -9.38 36.12 -22.16
C CYS A 326 -8.22 35.10 -22.05
N SER A 327 -7.56 34.97 -20.89
CA SER A 327 -6.64 33.83 -20.67
C SER A 327 -7.39 32.74 -19.92
N ASN A 328 -7.44 31.55 -20.50
CA ASN A 328 -8.08 30.42 -19.86
C ASN A 328 -7.18 29.91 -18.73
N PRO A 329 -7.67 29.71 -17.51
CA PRO A 329 -6.89 29.06 -16.47
C PRO A 329 -6.38 27.71 -16.95
N PHE A 330 -7.15 26.95 -17.74
CA PHE A 330 -6.68 25.65 -18.25
C PHE A 330 -5.65 25.73 -19.40
N ASP A 331 -5.22 26.93 -19.84
CA ASP A 331 -4.14 27.14 -20.82
C ASP A 331 -2.78 27.46 -20.18
N GLU A 332 -2.75 27.91 -18.91
CA GLU A 332 -1.50 28.02 -18.17
C GLU A 332 -0.98 26.61 -17.87
N LYS A 333 0.17 26.25 -18.46
CA LYS A 333 0.99 25.13 -17.99
C LYS A 333 1.08 25.25 -16.48
N ILE A 334 0.59 24.24 -15.76
CA ILE A 334 0.78 24.15 -14.32
C ILE A 334 2.27 24.35 -14.10
N GLU A 335 2.69 25.48 -13.48
CA GLU A 335 4.11 25.78 -13.27
C GLU A 335 4.75 24.53 -12.66
N GLU A 336 5.64 23.90 -13.44
CA GLU A 336 6.43 22.73 -13.07
C GLU A 336 7.44 23.06 -11.96
N ASP A 337 7.50 24.32 -11.53
CA ASP A 337 8.60 24.91 -10.76
C ASP A 337 8.65 24.57 -9.25
N GLU A 338 7.76 23.71 -8.73
CA GLU A 338 7.96 23.12 -7.39
C GLU A 338 7.69 21.60 -7.31
N LYS A 339 7.36 20.97 -8.45
CA LYS A 339 7.23 19.51 -8.56
C LYS A 339 8.12 19.02 -9.69
N GLU A 340 9.43 19.27 -9.59
CA GLU A 340 10.44 18.59 -10.40
C GLU A 340 10.09 17.09 -10.46
N ASP A 341 9.58 16.62 -11.59
CA ASP A 341 9.97 15.38 -12.27
C ASP A 341 10.52 14.25 -11.36
N ILE A 342 9.72 13.83 -10.36
CA ILE A 342 10.10 12.71 -9.47
C ILE A 342 9.96 11.36 -10.21
N PHE A 343 9.05 11.29 -11.18
CA PHE A 343 8.70 10.05 -11.89
C PHE A 343 9.45 9.84 -13.21
N SER A 344 9.82 10.90 -13.94
CA SER A 344 10.60 10.81 -15.20
C SER A 344 12.06 10.39 -14.99
N LEU A 345 12.58 10.45 -13.76
CA LEU A 345 13.87 9.87 -13.40
C LEU A 345 13.89 8.33 -13.42
N LEU A 346 12.74 7.67 -13.59
CA LEU A 346 12.62 6.21 -13.66
C LEU A 346 12.69 5.64 -15.09
N GLU A 347 12.58 6.45 -16.15
CA GLU A 347 12.63 5.97 -17.55
C GLU A 347 14.04 6.07 -18.19
N ASN A 348 15.01 6.74 -17.56
CA ASN A 348 16.39 6.82 -18.06
C ASN A 348 17.27 5.69 -17.48
N GLU A 349 17.31 4.53 -18.15
CA GLU A 349 18.33 3.49 -17.96
C GLU A 349 19.71 3.92 -18.53
N ASP A 350 20.17 5.14 -18.25
CA ASP A 350 21.53 5.56 -18.62
C ASP A 350 22.46 5.51 -17.41
N TYR A 351 23.46 4.64 -17.53
CA TYR A 351 24.61 4.50 -16.64
C TYR A 351 25.30 5.86 -16.46
N HIS A 352 25.00 6.56 -15.36
CA HIS A 352 25.89 7.59 -14.85
C HIS A 352 26.25 7.31 -13.40
N GLU A 353 27.50 6.85 -13.25
CA GLU A 353 28.29 6.88 -12.01
C GLU A 353 28.12 8.23 -11.32
N THR A 354 27.33 8.26 -10.25
CA THR A 354 27.32 9.39 -9.33
C THR A 354 28.32 9.12 -8.21
N GLN A 355 29.56 9.47 -8.56
CA GLN A 355 30.59 10.09 -7.73
C GLN A 355 30.28 10.14 -6.22
N TYR A 356 31.00 9.29 -5.49
CA TYR A 356 31.11 9.30 -4.04
C TYR A 356 31.64 10.66 -3.54
N ASN A 357 30.83 11.42 -2.81
CA ASN A 357 31.34 12.47 -1.92
C ASN A 357 31.92 11.81 -0.67
N SER A 358 33.23 11.56 -0.72
CA SER A 358 34.06 11.22 0.43
C SER A 358 34.52 12.51 1.11
N ASP A 359 33.76 12.99 2.09
CA ASP A 359 34.30 13.91 3.09
C ASP A 359 34.96 13.09 4.20
N SER A 360 36.26 12.85 4.04
CA SER A 360 37.18 12.52 5.12
C SER A 360 38.57 12.99 4.68
N ASP A 361 38.79 14.30 4.83
CA ASP A 361 40.12 14.89 4.82
C ASP A 361 40.84 14.47 6.12
N ASP A 362 41.77 13.53 6.00
CA ASP A 362 42.91 13.45 6.91
C ASP A 362 44.09 12.93 6.08
N SER A 363 45.00 13.87 5.80
CA SER A 363 46.08 13.76 4.84
C SER A 363 47.08 12.65 5.17
N GLU A 364 47.60 12.01 4.13
CA GLU A 364 48.69 11.04 4.15
C GLU A 364 49.94 11.58 4.87
N ILE A 365 50.27 10.99 6.02
CA ILE A 365 51.61 11.11 6.63
C ILE A 365 52.35 9.81 6.34
N PRO A 366 53.44 9.82 5.54
CA PRO A 366 54.24 8.63 5.29
C PRO A 366 54.87 8.09 6.58
N ASP A 367 54.84 6.76 6.75
CA ASP A 367 55.30 6.03 7.94
C ASP A 367 56.81 6.19 8.27
N GLU A 368 57.58 6.88 7.43
CA GLU A 368 59.01 7.15 7.61
C GLU A 368 59.30 8.28 8.62
N LEU A 369 58.31 9.08 9.02
CA LEU A 369 58.45 10.18 9.98
C LEU A 369 58.15 9.81 11.44
N LYS A 370 57.90 8.52 11.75
CA LYS A 370 57.52 8.08 13.12
C LYS A 370 58.65 7.52 13.99
N LYS A 371 59.92 7.69 13.62
CA LYS A 371 61.04 7.39 14.52
C LYS A 371 62.19 8.35 14.31
N ASP A 372 62.43 9.20 15.31
CA ASP A 372 63.73 9.32 15.98
C ASP A 372 63.69 10.50 16.94
N PHE A 373 63.60 10.21 18.25
CA PHE A 373 64.30 10.98 19.26
C PHE A 373 64.81 9.99 20.31
N ILE A 374 66.13 9.77 20.25
CA ILE A 374 66.93 9.09 21.26
C ILE A 374 67.43 10.14 22.25
N ASP A 375 67.29 9.80 23.53
CA ASP A 375 67.98 10.22 24.76
C ASP A 375 68.23 11.70 25.07
N GLU A 376 67.91 12.07 26.32
CA GLU A 376 68.96 12.32 27.31
C GLU A 376 68.39 12.37 28.75
N ASN A 377 68.84 11.41 29.56
CA ASN A 377 69.22 11.54 30.99
C ASN A 377 68.10 11.87 32.00
N THR A 378 67.74 11.02 32.96
CA THR A 378 68.60 10.73 34.13
C THR A 378 68.09 9.53 34.97
N GLU A 379 69.03 8.61 35.21
CA GLU A 379 69.39 7.92 36.47
C GLU A 379 68.40 6.98 37.24
N ASP A 380 68.86 5.71 37.29
CA ASP A 380 68.87 4.74 38.40
C ASP A 380 67.85 3.58 38.53
N ILE A 381 68.45 2.39 38.72
CA ILE A 381 68.04 0.98 38.57
C ILE A 381 67.72 0.36 39.99
N PRO A 382 67.22 -0.88 40.26
CA PRO A 382 66.59 -1.99 39.47
C PRO A 382 65.27 -2.62 40.02
N ASN A 383 64.56 -3.33 39.11
CA ASN A 383 63.84 -4.62 39.22
C ASN A 383 63.04 -5.03 40.49
N LYS A 384 61.72 -5.30 40.30
CA LYS A 384 61.03 -6.53 40.77
C LYS A 384 59.63 -6.73 40.16
N VAL A 385 59.50 -7.83 39.42
CA VAL A 385 58.35 -8.77 39.25
C VAL A 385 56.97 -8.33 39.79
N GLN A 386 55.93 -8.30 38.93
CA GLN A 386 54.63 -8.96 39.15
C GLN A 386 53.63 -8.84 37.96
N SER A 387 53.30 -10.01 37.38
CA SER A 387 52.06 -10.44 36.70
C SER A 387 51.22 -9.47 35.85
N LYS A 388 51.28 -9.63 34.52
CA LYS A 388 50.17 -9.24 33.61
C LYS A 388 49.12 -10.34 33.57
N LEU A 389 47.95 -10.09 34.16
CA LEU A 389 46.68 -10.67 33.71
C LEU A 389 46.28 -9.97 32.40
N ASN A 390 46.29 -10.68 31.28
CA ASN A 390 45.63 -10.21 30.05
C ASN A 390 44.15 -10.61 30.11
N LYS A 391 43.29 -9.60 30.29
CA LYS A 391 41.84 -9.70 30.22
C LYS A 391 41.39 -9.01 28.92
N ALA A 392 40.63 -9.76 28.11
CA ALA A 392 39.72 -9.33 27.05
C ALA A 392 40.27 -8.48 25.88
N CYS A 393 40.49 -9.13 24.73
CA CYS A 393 40.21 -8.50 23.43
C CYS A 393 38.77 -8.85 23.03
N SER A 394 37.90 -7.84 23.02
CA SER A 394 36.56 -7.90 22.46
C SER A 394 36.65 -8.09 20.94
N GLY A 395 35.93 -9.08 20.43
CA GLY A 395 35.79 -9.35 19.01
C GLY A 395 35.11 -8.18 18.29
N LYS A 396 35.77 -7.65 17.26
CA LYS A 396 35.12 -6.83 16.22
C LYS A 396 34.03 -7.70 15.58
N ARG A 397 32.75 -7.38 15.81
CA ARG A 397 31.62 -7.96 15.08
C ARG A 397 31.85 -7.68 13.59
N LYS A 398 31.99 -8.71 12.75
CA LYS A 398 31.94 -8.57 11.29
C LYS A 398 30.56 -7.97 10.97
N LYS A 399 30.52 -6.84 10.24
CA LYS A 399 29.26 -6.26 9.73
C LYS A 399 28.56 -7.34 8.89
N GLU A 400 27.33 -7.69 9.27
CA GLU A 400 26.50 -8.63 8.52
C GLU A 400 26.08 -7.99 7.19
N PHE A 401 26.15 -8.77 6.11
CA PHE A 401 25.66 -8.35 4.80
C PHE A 401 24.14 -8.55 4.76
N PRO A 402 23.35 -7.56 4.30
CA PRO A 402 21.91 -7.76 4.16
C PRO A 402 21.67 -8.83 3.09
N ILE A 403 20.87 -9.84 3.45
CA ILE A 403 20.48 -10.93 2.56
C ILE A 403 19.13 -10.58 1.96
N LEU A 404 19.07 -10.45 0.64
CA LEU A 404 17.89 -10.04 -0.09
C LEU A 404 17.78 -10.82 -1.39
N THR A 405 16.58 -11.28 -1.77
CA THR A 405 16.32 -11.81 -3.11
C THR A 405 15.86 -10.73 -4.08
N ASN A 406 15.85 -11.03 -5.38
CA ASN A 406 15.39 -10.08 -6.39
C ASN A 406 13.90 -9.72 -6.20
N THR A 407 13.05 -10.69 -5.86
CA THR A 407 11.63 -10.39 -5.60
C THR A 407 11.44 -9.55 -4.35
N ALA A 408 12.20 -9.81 -3.27
CA ALA A 408 12.15 -8.98 -2.08
C ALA A 408 12.58 -7.52 -2.37
N LEU A 409 13.58 -7.33 -3.24
CA LEU A 409 13.98 -6.01 -3.72
C LEU A 409 12.84 -5.32 -4.49
N ASN A 410 12.15 -6.03 -5.38
CA ASN A 410 11.01 -5.50 -6.12
C ASN A 410 9.83 -5.13 -5.20
N VAL A 411 9.60 -5.89 -4.11
CA VAL A 411 8.62 -5.53 -3.07
C VAL A 411 9.05 -4.23 -2.36
N LEU A 412 10.33 -4.05 -2.03
CA LEU A 412 10.83 -2.79 -1.45
C LEU A 412 10.67 -1.60 -2.40
N ARG A 413 11.00 -1.77 -3.69
CA ARG A 413 10.77 -0.74 -4.72
C ARG A 413 9.29 -0.37 -4.79
N SER A 414 8.42 -1.36 -4.70
CA SER A 414 6.96 -1.17 -4.68
C SER A 414 6.50 -0.38 -3.45
N PHE A 415 7.08 -0.63 -2.27
CA PHE A 415 6.82 0.19 -1.08
C PHE A 415 7.19 1.67 -1.31
N GLY A 416 8.34 1.94 -1.94
CA GLY A 416 8.76 3.29 -2.28
C GLY A 416 7.76 3.98 -3.22
N LYS A 417 7.38 3.30 -4.32
CA LYS A 417 6.35 3.80 -5.25
C LYS A 417 5.02 4.07 -4.54
N TYR A 418 4.56 3.17 -3.66
CA TYR A 418 3.29 3.34 -2.95
C TYR A 418 3.34 4.51 -1.99
N MET A 419 4.47 4.73 -1.30
CA MET A 419 4.64 5.90 -0.43
C MET A 419 4.68 7.21 -1.21
N GLN A 420 5.28 7.23 -2.41
CA GLN A 420 5.20 8.39 -3.30
C GLN A 420 3.74 8.67 -3.68
N MET A 421 2.98 7.65 -4.08
CA MET A 421 1.56 7.77 -4.39
C MET A 421 0.74 8.27 -3.18
N MET A 422 1.03 7.80 -1.96
CA MET A 422 0.40 8.30 -0.73
C MET A 422 0.65 9.79 -0.51
N SER A 423 1.84 10.28 -0.87
CA SER A 423 2.22 11.69 -0.68
C SER A 423 1.44 12.62 -1.62
N VAL A 424 1.15 12.15 -2.84
CA VAL A 424 0.37 12.89 -3.85
C VAL A 424 -1.13 12.73 -3.60
N LEU A 425 -1.58 11.51 -3.35
CA LEU A 425 -2.99 11.14 -3.18
C LEU A 425 -3.38 11.04 -1.71
N LYS A 426 -3.18 12.11 -0.94
CA LYS A 426 -3.50 12.19 0.50
C LYS A 426 -4.91 11.67 0.86
N PRO A 427 -5.98 11.92 0.08
CA PRO A 427 -7.33 11.43 0.42
C PRO A 427 -7.48 9.91 0.45
N ILE A 428 -6.62 9.17 -0.25
CA ILE A 428 -6.66 7.70 -0.33
C ILE A 428 -5.43 7.04 0.32
N ALA A 429 -4.62 7.80 1.05
CA ALA A 429 -3.36 7.29 1.62
C ALA A 429 -3.56 6.06 2.51
N PHE A 430 -4.70 5.96 3.20
CA PHE A 430 -5.02 4.78 4.00
C PHE A 430 -5.33 3.54 3.15
N ASP A 431 -6.05 3.69 2.03
CA ASP A 431 -6.31 2.59 1.10
C ASP A 431 -4.99 2.07 0.48
N VAL A 432 -4.07 2.98 0.14
CA VAL A 432 -2.72 2.63 -0.34
C VAL A 432 -1.92 1.89 0.73
N LEU A 433 -2.00 2.30 1.99
CA LEU A 433 -1.35 1.56 3.09
C LEU A 433 -1.86 0.13 3.17
N ILE A 434 -3.17 -0.10 3.04
CA ILE A 434 -3.74 -1.45 3.07
C ILE A 434 -3.10 -2.29 1.96
N CYS A 435 -3.03 -1.80 0.73
CA CYS A 435 -2.37 -2.52 -0.36
C CYS A 435 -0.87 -2.76 -0.10
N MET A 436 -0.17 -1.83 0.55
CA MET A 436 1.22 -2.03 0.96
C MET A 436 1.34 -3.18 1.98
N THR A 437 0.39 -3.28 2.92
CA THR A 437 0.35 -4.40 3.89
C THR A 437 0.02 -5.74 3.21
N GLN A 438 -0.80 -5.73 2.15
CA GLN A 438 -1.14 -6.92 1.37
C GLN A 438 0.08 -7.50 0.63
N LEU A 439 0.98 -6.65 0.10
CA LEU A 439 2.24 -7.09 -0.50
C LEU A 439 3.12 -7.83 0.51
N PHE A 440 3.26 -7.28 1.72
CA PHE A 440 4.03 -7.91 2.80
C PHE A 440 3.41 -9.25 3.22
N ASP A 441 2.09 -9.27 3.46
CA ASP A 441 1.35 -10.46 3.84
C ASP A 441 1.48 -11.58 2.78
N TYR A 442 1.37 -11.22 1.50
CA TYR A 442 1.51 -12.18 0.39
C TYR A 442 2.92 -12.77 0.33
N TYR A 443 3.97 -11.93 0.45
CA TYR A 443 5.35 -12.40 0.47
C TYR A 443 5.62 -13.33 1.68
N MET A 444 5.21 -12.93 2.89
CA MET A 444 5.34 -13.73 4.12
C MET A 444 4.66 -15.09 3.98
N TYR A 445 3.44 -15.12 3.46
CA TYR A 445 2.69 -16.36 3.30
C TYR A 445 3.28 -17.25 2.19
N SER A 446 3.88 -16.67 1.16
CA SER A 446 4.58 -17.41 0.10
C SER A 446 5.80 -18.15 0.64
N VAL A 447 6.62 -17.49 1.47
CA VAL A 447 7.74 -18.14 2.17
C VAL A 447 7.24 -19.29 3.06
N TYR A 448 6.10 -19.10 3.73
CA TYR A 448 5.49 -20.16 4.53
C TYR A 448 5.06 -21.36 3.67
N ILE A 449 4.33 -21.15 2.56
CA ILE A 449 3.89 -22.24 1.69
C ILE A 449 5.08 -23.03 1.15
N PHE A 450 6.11 -22.32 0.65
CA PHE A 450 7.22 -22.94 -0.05
C PHE A 450 8.15 -23.73 0.88
N PHE A 451 8.45 -23.20 2.06
CA PHE A 451 9.52 -23.74 2.88
C PHE A 451 9.08 -24.27 4.26
N ALA A 452 7.91 -23.88 4.77
CA ALA A 452 7.47 -24.25 6.13
C ALA A 452 6.25 -25.19 6.18
N LYS A 453 5.34 -25.11 5.20
CA LYS A 453 4.02 -25.78 5.24
C LYS A 453 4.08 -27.29 5.49
N GLU A 454 5.00 -28.00 4.81
CA GLU A 454 5.13 -29.45 4.94
C GLU A 454 5.43 -29.88 6.39
N MET A 455 6.26 -29.11 7.12
CA MET A 455 6.62 -29.44 8.50
C MET A 455 5.55 -29.02 9.50
N SER A 456 4.84 -27.92 9.25
CA SER A 456 3.75 -27.50 10.13
C SER A 456 2.59 -28.48 10.13
N ASP A 457 2.35 -29.17 9.01
CA ASP A 457 1.31 -30.20 8.92
C ASP A 457 1.73 -31.49 9.66
N LEU A 458 3.04 -31.79 9.70
CA LEU A 458 3.58 -32.99 10.36
C LEU A 458 3.73 -32.84 11.88
N THR A 459 3.96 -31.62 12.39
CA THR A 459 4.26 -31.40 13.81
C THR A 459 3.41 -30.28 14.39
N GLU A 460 2.39 -30.67 15.19
CA GLU A 460 1.36 -29.77 15.73
C GLU A 460 1.89 -28.57 16.56
N ASN A 461 3.15 -28.62 17.02
CA ASN A 461 3.76 -27.64 17.94
C ASN A 461 4.87 -26.76 17.33
N VAL A 462 5.14 -26.81 16.03
CA VAL A 462 6.25 -26.03 15.43
C VAL A 462 5.90 -24.55 15.26
N LEU A 463 4.65 -24.24 14.95
CA LEU A 463 4.17 -22.86 14.79
C LEU A 463 3.64 -22.32 16.13
N SER A 464 4.02 -21.09 16.48
CA SER A 464 3.43 -20.38 17.62
C SER A 464 1.93 -20.12 17.37
N ASN A 465 1.13 -20.04 18.45
CA ASN A 465 -0.30 -19.76 18.31
C ASN A 465 -0.55 -18.42 17.61
N LYS A 466 0.32 -17.42 17.85
CA LYS A 466 0.24 -16.10 17.22
C LYS A 466 0.52 -16.17 15.71
N LEU A 467 1.56 -16.91 15.31
CA LEU A 467 1.90 -17.12 13.90
C LEU A 467 0.80 -17.91 13.18
N LYS A 468 0.23 -18.96 13.81
CA LYS A 468 -0.92 -19.70 13.27
C LYS A 468 -2.12 -18.80 13.00
N THR A 469 -2.49 -17.94 13.95
CA THR A 469 -3.60 -16.99 13.78
C THR A 469 -3.31 -15.99 12.66
N THR A 470 -2.07 -15.51 12.57
CA THR A 470 -1.64 -14.54 11.54
C THR A 470 -1.69 -15.14 10.14
N LEU A 471 -1.11 -16.33 9.95
CA LEU A 471 -1.14 -17.05 8.67
C LEU A 471 -2.56 -17.42 8.24
N LYS A 472 -3.42 -17.82 9.20
CA LYS A 472 -4.83 -18.08 8.94
C LYS A 472 -5.57 -16.83 8.46
N ARG A 473 -5.37 -15.70 9.14
CA ARG A 473 -5.93 -14.40 8.75
C ARG A 473 -5.47 -13.98 7.34
N ILE A 474 -4.19 -14.14 7.02
CA ILE A 474 -3.64 -13.82 5.70
C ILE A 474 -4.32 -14.69 4.63
N ARG A 475 -4.40 -16.00 4.83
CA ARG A 475 -5.06 -16.93 3.90
C ARG A 475 -6.53 -16.56 3.66
N GLU A 476 -7.29 -16.28 4.72
CA GLU A 476 -8.73 -15.97 4.62
C GLU A 476 -9.00 -14.64 3.91
N ASN A 477 -8.12 -13.65 4.12
CA ASN A 477 -8.27 -12.30 3.59
C ASN A 477 -7.76 -12.16 2.14
N LEU A 478 -6.64 -12.80 1.79
CA LEU A 478 -5.94 -12.55 0.52
C LEU A 478 -6.08 -13.67 -0.52
N MET A 479 -6.42 -14.89 -0.12
CA MET A 479 -6.38 -16.05 -1.00
C MET A 479 -7.75 -16.71 -1.20
N PHE A 480 -7.95 -17.29 -2.38
CA PHE A 480 -9.03 -18.24 -2.66
C PHE A 480 -8.43 -19.58 -3.10
N GLU A 481 -9.16 -20.68 -2.87
CA GLU A 481 -8.75 -22.01 -3.33
C GLU A 481 -9.13 -22.18 -4.80
N GLU A 482 -8.18 -22.60 -5.65
CA GLU A 482 -8.37 -22.80 -7.10
C GLU A 482 -9.51 -23.80 -7.43
N GLU A 483 -10.07 -24.52 -6.44
CA GLU A 483 -11.10 -25.56 -6.63
C GLU A 483 -12.56 -25.05 -6.66
N THR A 484 -12.82 -23.76 -6.46
CA THR A 484 -14.20 -23.21 -6.51
C THR A 484 -14.46 -22.41 -7.79
N GLU A 485 -14.97 -23.08 -8.83
CA GLU A 485 -15.44 -22.49 -10.09
C GLU A 485 -16.69 -21.58 -9.96
N ALA A 486 -16.94 -20.98 -8.81
CA ALA A 486 -17.99 -19.98 -8.64
C ALA A 486 -17.35 -18.59 -8.75
N PHE A 487 -17.46 -17.99 -9.94
CA PHE A 487 -17.06 -16.61 -10.23
C PHE A 487 -17.99 -15.63 -9.49
N ASP A 488 -17.87 -15.56 -8.17
CA ASP A 488 -18.62 -14.64 -7.33
C ASP A 488 -17.93 -13.27 -7.39
N ASN A 489 -18.66 -12.20 -7.74
CA ASN A 489 -18.13 -10.83 -7.89
C ASN A 489 -17.42 -10.28 -6.62
N ARG A 490 -17.51 -10.99 -5.49
CA ARG A 490 -16.84 -10.69 -4.21
C ARG A 490 -15.37 -11.15 -4.14
N ASN A 491 -14.90 -11.96 -5.10
CA ASN A 491 -13.54 -12.53 -5.13
C ASN A 491 -12.55 -11.75 -6.02
N LYS A 492 -12.93 -10.59 -6.56
CA LYS A 492 -12.08 -9.83 -7.51
C LYS A 492 -10.73 -9.36 -6.94
N ASP A 493 -10.62 -9.24 -5.61
CA ASP A 493 -9.42 -8.75 -4.92
C ASP A 493 -8.56 -9.89 -4.34
N LYS A 494 -8.97 -11.16 -4.49
CA LYS A 494 -8.22 -12.32 -3.96
C LYS A 494 -7.31 -12.90 -5.04
N ILE A 495 -6.09 -13.26 -4.65
CA ILE A 495 -5.08 -13.82 -5.56
C ILE A 495 -4.78 -15.26 -5.13
N PRO A 496 -4.65 -16.20 -6.09
CA PRO A 496 -4.30 -17.58 -5.76
C PRO A 496 -2.90 -17.68 -5.12
N PRO A 497 -2.65 -18.72 -4.32
CA PRO A 497 -1.33 -18.97 -3.75
C PRO A 497 -0.30 -19.23 -4.86
N PRO A 498 0.94 -18.70 -4.74
CA PRO A 498 1.96 -18.94 -5.75
C PRO A 498 2.46 -20.38 -5.66
N LYS A 499 2.99 -20.89 -6.78
CA LYS A 499 3.58 -22.23 -6.89
C LYS A 499 5.10 -22.13 -6.87
N LEU A 500 5.78 -23.08 -6.23
CA LEU A 500 7.24 -23.07 -6.15
C LEU A 500 7.84 -23.30 -7.54
N SER A 501 8.84 -22.48 -7.91
CA SER A 501 9.59 -22.63 -9.16
C SER A 501 10.18 -24.03 -9.31
N VAL A 502 10.10 -24.57 -10.53
CA VAL A 502 10.67 -25.89 -10.88
C VAL A 502 12.19 -25.91 -10.75
N VAL A 503 12.83 -24.74 -10.77
CA VAL A 503 14.29 -24.56 -10.63
C VAL A 503 14.76 -24.91 -9.21
N VAL A 504 13.91 -24.75 -8.20
CA VAL A 504 14.27 -24.95 -6.78
C VAL A 504 14.13 -26.44 -6.42
N ASN A 505 15.22 -27.06 -5.99
CA ASN A 505 15.21 -28.47 -5.59
C ASN A 505 15.36 -28.66 -4.08
N LEU A 506 14.23 -28.81 -3.39
CA LEU A 506 14.17 -29.04 -1.94
C LEU A 506 14.49 -30.49 -1.52
N LYS A 507 14.76 -31.40 -2.45
CA LYS A 507 14.97 -32.84 -2.17
C LYS A 507 16.44 -33.26 -2.17
N LYS A 508 17.35 -32.39 -2.63
CA LYS A 508 18.76 -32.74 -2.78
C LYS A 508 19.47 -32.77 -1.41
N VAL A 509 20.05 -33.91 -1.08
CA VAL A 509 20.71 -34.17 0.21
C VAL A 509 22.03 -33.41 0.37
N GLU A 510 22.79 -33.25 -0.73
CA GLU A 510 24.08 -32.55 -0.75
C GLU A 510 23.95 -31.07 -0.38
N ASP A 511 22.91 -30.41 -0.88
CA ASP A 511 22.62 -28.99 -0.62
C ASP A 511 21.71 -28.80 0.61
N LEU A 512 21.68 -29.79 1.52
CA LEU A 512 20.89 -29.78 2.75
C LEU A 512 19.40 -29.44 2.51
N TYR A 513 18.76 -30.08 1.53
CA TYR A 513 17.33 -29.91 1.21
C TYR A 513 16.96 -28.46 0.84
N GLY A 514 17.83 -27.82 0.04
CA GLY A 514 17.67 -26.45 -0.43
C GLY A 514 17.92 -25.42 0.68
N LEU A 515 18.96 -25.62 1.49
CA LEU A 515 19.25 -24.72 2.61
C LEU A 515 19.57 -23.30 2.11
N ALA A 516 20.22 -23.16 0.97
CA ALA A 516 20.60 -21.86 0.45
C ALA A 516 19.37 -21.00 0.13
N GLU A 517 18.40 -21.59 -0.55
CA GLU A 517 17.13 -20.98 -0.94
C GLU A 517 16.28 -20.66 0.29
N ARG A 518 16.27 -21.57 1.29
CA ARG A 518 15.58 -21.36 2.58
C ARG A 518 16.15 -20.18 3.36
N VAL A 519 17.47 -20.04 3.42
CA VAL A 519 18.14 -18.91 4.07
C VAL A 519 17.84 -17.63 3.30
N ALA A 520 18.00 -17.62 1.98
CA ALA A 520 17.67 -16.46 1.16
C ALA A 520 16.22 -16.00 1.37
N ALA A 521 15.27 -16.93 1.40
CA ALA A 521 13.85 -16.64 1.62
C ALA A 521 13.56 -16.06 3.03
N ALA A 522 14.02 -16.76 4.07
CA ALA A 522 13.73 -16.39 5.45
C ALA A 522 14.40 -15.08 5.85
N GLU A 523 15.66 -14.88 5.45
CA GLU A 523 16.41 -13.67 5.79
C GLU A 523 15.95 -12.46 4.96
N SER A 524 15.53 -12.66 3.71
CA SER A 524 14.88 -11.58 2.93
C SER A 524 13.57 -11.14 3.56
N LEU A 525 12.77 -12.07 4.09
CA LEU A 525 11.53 -11.73 4.80
C LEU A 525 11.81 -10.93 6.08
N VAL A 526 12.83 -11.30 6.86
CA VAL A 526 13.19 -10.55 8.07
C VAL A 526 13.74 -9.18 7.71
N PHE A 527 14.57 -9.08 6.69
CA PHE A 527 15.04 -7.79 6.19
C PHE A 527 13.88 -6.90 5.73
N LEU A 528 12.90 -7.45 5.00
CA LEU A 528 11.68 -6.72 4.63
C LEU A 528 10.91 -6.20 5.85
N ALA A 529 10.84 -6.99 6.92
CA ALA A 529 10.19 -6.60 8.17
C ALA A 529 10.94 -5.43 8.84
N GLU A 530 12.27 -5.51 8.93
CA GLU A 530 13.12 -4.43 9.46
C GLU A 530 12.99 -3.14 8.63
N GLN A 531 12.97 -3.24 7.30
CA GLN A 531 12.76 -2.07 6.46
C GLN A 531 11.36 -1.47 6.63
N PHE A 532 10.32 -2.31 6.80
CA PHE A 532 8.97 -1.82 7.08
C PHE A 532 8.91 -1.08 8.43
N GLU A 533 9.57 -1.60 9.47
CA GLU A 533 9.69 -0.92 10.77
C GLU A 533 10.44 0.40 10.66
N LEU A 534 11.50 0.48 9.84
CA LEU A 534 12.21 1.72 9.55
C LEU A 534 11.33 2.76 8.84
N LEU A 535 10.43 2.32 7.97
CA LEU A 535 9.48 3.19 7.26
C LEU A 535 8.27 3.61 8.12
N HIS A 536 8.01 2.91 9.24
CA HIS A 536 6.85 3.15 10.10
C HIS A 536 6.64 4.62 10.51
N PRO A 537 7.66 5.38 10.99
CA PRO A 537 7.45 6.78 11.38
C PRO A 537 7.02 7.67 10.20
N HIS A 538 7.53 7.38 9.00
CA HIS A 538 7.19 8.13 7.80
C HIS A 538 5.76 7.83 7.32
N LEU A 539 5.31 6.58 7.47
CA LEU A 539 3.94 6.17 7.18
C LEU A 539 2.93 6.81 8.15
N GLU A 540 3.28 6.93 9.44
CA GLU A 540 2.42 7.62 10.43
C GLU A 540 2.20 9.11 10.14
N LEU A 541 3.15 9.76 9.45
CA LEU A 541 3.05 11.15 9.00
C LEU A 541 2.14 11.32 7.77
N LEU A 542 2.04 10.30 6.92
CA LEU A 542 1.24 10.34 5.68
C LEU A 542 -0.24 10.00 5.91
N ILE A 543 -0.58 9.39 7.05
CA ILE A 543 -1.91 8.81 7.32
C ILE A 543 -2.66 9.62 8.39
N PRO A 544 -4.00 9.73 8.30
CA PRO A 544 -4.82 10.36 9.34
C PRO A 544 -4.63 9.73 10.73
N SER A 545 -4.66 10.56 11.77
CA SER A 545 -4.46 10.13 13.17
C SER A 545 -5.42 9.03 13.62
N THR A 546 -6.65 9.02 13.12
CA THR A 546 -7.70 8.03 13.43
C THR A 546 -7.36 6.61 12.95
N LYS A 547 -6.42 6.47 12.00
CA LYS A 547 -6.06 5.19 11.38
C LYS A 547 -4.69 4.67 11.83
N ARG A 548 -3.94 5.40 12.65
CA ARG A 548 -2.61 4.99 13.15
C ARG A 548 -2.64 3.70 13.97
N ALA A 549 -3.73 3.46 14.71
CA ALA A 549 -3.92 2.22 15.46
C ALA A 549 -3.88 0.97 14.57
N PHE A 550 -4.34 1.05 13.32
CA PHE A 550 -4.27 -0.07 12.37
C PHE A 550 -2.83 -0.41 12.00
N LEU A 551 -1.99 0.61 11.73
CA LEU A 551 -0.58 0.41 11.38
C LEU A 551 0.21 -0.21 12.54
N GLN A 552 -0.01 0.29 13.76
CA GLN A 552 0.61 -0.26 14.97
C GLN A 552 0.15 -1.70 15.23
N GLN A 553 -1.14 -1.99 15.01
CA GLN A 553 -1.65 -3.34 15.11
C GLN A 553 -1.04 -4.26 14.04
N PHE A 554 -0.90 -3.80 12.80
CA PHE A 554 -0.28 -4.59 11.73
C PHE A 554 1.18 -4.93 12.04
N CYS A 555 1.97 -3.96 12.51
CA CYS A 555 3.38 -4.18 12.86
C CYS A 555 3.51 -5.15 14.04
N SER A 556 2.71 -4.95 15.08
CA SER A 556 2.75 -5.81 16.27
C SER A 556 2.23 -7.23 16.02
N GLN A 557 1.25 -7.42 15.13
CA GLN A 557 0.65 -8.73 14.86
C GLN A 557 1.32 -9.49 13.70
N THR A 558 1.88 -8.81 12.71
CA THR A 558 2.34 -9.44 11.46
C THR A 558 3.84 -9.27 11.27
N VAL A 559 4.31 -8.02 11.23
CA VAL A 559 5.73 -7.71 10.96
C VAL A 559 6.63 -8.31 12.05
N SER A 560 6.22 -8.21 13.33
CA SER A 560 6.93 -8.84 14.45
C SER A 560 7.01 -10.36 14.37
N GLN A 561 6.08 -11.01 13.66
CA GLN A 561 5.99 -12.46 13.52
C GLN A 561 6.80 -12.99 12.33
N ALA A 562 7.33 -12.11 11.48
CA ALA A 562 8.12 -12.48 10.31
C ALA A 562 9.37 -13.30 10.70
N SER A 563 10.07 -12.90 11.77
CA SER A 563 11.25 -13.61 12.28
C SER A 563 10.94 -14.97 12.90
N GLU A 564 9.72 -15.17 13.42
CA GLU A 564 9.29 -16.47 13.95
C GLU A 564 9.22 -17.54 12.86
N LEU A 565 9.03 -17.15 11.60
CA LEU A 565 8.97 -18.06 10.45
C LEU A 565 10.30 -18.77 10.17
N ARG A 566 11.44 -18.25 10.66
CA ARG A 566 12.74 -18.94 10.59
C ARG A 566 12.69 -20.34 11.21
N ARG A 567 11.99 -20.49 12.35
CA ARG A 567 11.90 -21.77 13.08
C ARG A 567 11.34 -22.91 12.22
N PRO A 568 10.11 -22.85 11.68
CA PRO A 568 9.58 -23.91 10.83
C PRO A 568 10.38 -24.12 9.54
N VAL A 569 10.93 -23.04 8.94
CA VAL A 569 11.73 -23.11 7.70
C VAL A 569 13.01 -23.91 7.91
N TYR A 570 13.74 -23.68 8.99
CA TYR A 570 15.00 -24.37 9.30
C TYR A 570 14.76 -25.73 9.96
N MET A 571 13.66 -25.91 10.71
CA MET A 571 13.23 -27.22 11.24
C MET A 571 13.06 -28.26 10.12
N ALA A 572 12.57 -27.84 8.96
CA ALA A 572 12.43 -28.70 7.78
C ALA A 572 13.75 -29.31 7.30
N VAL A 573 14.85 -28.56 7.42
CA VAL A 573 16.20 -29.06 7.09
C VAL A 573 16.67 -30.00 8.19
N ALA A 574 16.59 -29.57 9.45
CA ALA A 574 17.04 -30.36 10.60
C ALA A 574 16.34 -31.72 10.73
N ALA A 575 15.06 -31.81 10.36
CA ALA A 575 14.29 -33.06 10.41
C ALA A 575 14.63 -34.05 9.29
N ARG A 576 15.09 -33.57 8.12
CA ARG A 576 15.44 -34.43 6.99
C ARG A 576 16.91 -34.80 6.93
N THR A 577 17.77 -34.00 7.54
CA THR A 577 19.23 -34.17 7.47
C THR A 577 19.73 -35.42 8.17
N ILE A 578 19.03 -35.89 9.20
CA ILE A 578 19.41 -37.05 9.99
C ILE A 578 18.23 -38.02 10.02
N ASP A 579 18.49 -39.30 9.77
CA ASP A 579 17.48 -40.35 9.89
C ASP A 579 17.29 -40.75 11.36
N TYR A 580 16.51 -39.94 12.08
CA TYR A 580 16.20 -40.17 13.48
C TYR A 580 15.42 -41.47 13.71
N GLU A 581 14.63 -41.94 12.74
CA GLU A 581 13.89 -43.20 12.86
C GLU A 581 14.84 -44.39 12.83
N GLN A 582 15.84 -44.39 11.94
CA GLN A 582 16.87 -45.42 11.93
C GLN A 582 17.64 -45.47 13.25
N ILE A 583 17.93 -44.31 13.87
CA ILE A 583 18.57 -44.27 15.19
C ILE A 583 17.69 -44.92 16.26
N ILE A 584 16.38 -44.64 16.28
CA ILE A 584 15.43 -45.27 17.20
C ILE A 584 15.38 -46.79 16.98
N VAL A 585 15.38 -47.25 15.73
CA VAL A 585 15.44 -48.69 15.41
C VAL A 585 16.73 -49.32 15.94
N LEU A 586 17.89 -48.67 15.77
CA LEU A 586 19.16 -49.16 16.34
C LEU A 586 19.13 -49.21 17.87
N MET A 587 18.54 -48.20 18.52
CA MET A 587 18.35 -48.19 19.98
C MET A 587 17.45 -49.34 20.46
N SER A 588 16.44 -49.72 19.67
CA SER A 588 15.55 -50.85 19.99
C SER A 588 16.26 -52.21 20.00
N ALA A 589 17.37 -52.33 19.25
CA ALA A 589 18.20 -53.54 19.21
C ALA A 589 19.18 -53.64 20.39
N VAL A 590 19.40 -52.55 21.13
CA VAL A 590 20.29 -52.53 22.30
C VAL A 590 19.67 -53.29 23.45
N LYS A 591 20.46 -54.18 24.07
CA LYS A 591 20.06 -54.91 25.26
C LYS A 591 20.29 -54.06 26.50
N TRP A 592 19.20 -53.58 27.10
CA TRP A 592 19.23 -52.75 28.31
C TRP A 592 19.24 -53.56 29.62
N ASP A 593 19.29 -54.90 29.55
CA ASP A 593 19.34 -55.83 30.68
C ASP A 593 20.77 -56.32 30.99
N VAL A 594 21.71 -55.39 31.05
CA VAL A 594 23.13 -55.68 31.32
C VAL A 594 23.40 -55.78 32.82
N ASN A 595 24.03 -56.87 33.27
CA ASN A 595 24.33 -57.10 34.69
C ASN A 595 25.58 -56.35 35.18
N GLU A 596 26.54 -56.11 34.29
CA GLU A 596 27.79 -55.41 34.57
C GLU A 596 27.76 -53.97 34.04
N ILE A 597 28.51 -53.07 34.67
CA ILE A 597 28.63 -51.69 34.19
C ILE A 597 29.58 -51.70 32.99
N MET A 598 29.05 -51.34 31.83
CA MET A 598 29.86 -51.25 30.60
C MET A 598 30.79 -50.03 30.62
N SER A 599 31.98 -50.18 30.04
CA SER A 599 32.95 -49.09 29.86
C SER A 599 32.87 -48.39 28.50
N GLN A 600 32.11 -48.97 27.55
CA GLN A 600 31.95 -48.45 26.19
C GLN A 600 30.48 -48.08 25.94
N HIS A 601 30.27 -47.04 25.13
CA HIS A 601 28.95 -46.61 24.68
C HIS A 601 28.44 -47.47 23.52
N SER A 602 27.14 -47.40 23.28
CA SER A 602 26.44 -48.08 22.20
C SER A 602 26.79 -47.49 20.82
N SER A 603 26.85 -48.36 19.81
CA SER A 603 27.23 -47.99 18.43
C SER A 603 26.30 -46.98 17.75
N TYR A 604 25.02 -46.91 18.13
CA TYR A 604 24.08 -45.93 17.58
C TYR A 604 24.49 -44.49 17.90
N VAL A 605 25.20 -44.26 19.01
CA VAL A 605 25.69 -42.92 19.39
C VAL A 605 26.76 -42.46 18.40
N ASP A 606 27.66 -43.34 17.97
CA ASP A 606 28.67 -43.00 16.97
C ASP A 606 28.05 -42.76 15.58
N ILE A 607 27.00 -43.51 15.23
CA ILE A 607 26.25 -43.29 13.98
C ILE A 607 25.58 -41.91 14.00
N LEU A 608 24.85 -41.58 15.07
CA LEU A 608 24.21 -40.27 15.22
C LEU A 608 25.22 -39.11 15.19
N LEU A 609 26.36 -39.27 15.87
CA LEU A 609 27.43 -38.28 15.86
C LEU A 609 28.07 -38.12 14.48
N ARG A 610 28.21 -39.22 13.73
CA ARG A 610 28.69 -39.17 12.34
C ARG A 610 27.73 -38.41 11.45
N GLU A 611 26.42 -38.62 11.58
CA GLU A 611 25.41 -37.85 10.83
C GLU A 611 25.48 -36.35 11.17
N LEU A 612 25.64 -35.99 12.45
CA LEU A 612 25.85 -34.59 12.88
C LEU A 612 27.16 -33.98 12.34
N GLN A 613 28.22 -34.78 12.22
CA GLN A 613 29.48 -34.35 11.59
C GLN A 613 29.30 -34.10 10.09
N VAL A 614 28.61 -35.01 9.37
CA VAL A 614 28.29 -34.83 7.95
C VAL A 614 27.43 -33.59 7.74
N PHE A 615 26.44 -33.36 8.62
CA PHE A 615 25.65 -32.14 8.63
C PHE A 615 26.54 -30.88 8.78
N SER A 616 27.46 -30.87 9.76
CA SER A 616 28.39 -29.75 9.97
C SER A 616 29.28 -29.47 8.75
N MET A 617 29.78 -30.53 8.09
CA MET A 617 30.59 -30.41 6.87
C MET A 617 29.76 -29.81 5.72
N ARG A 618 28.55 -30.31 5.47
CA ARG A 618 27.67 -29.78 4.42
C ARG A 618 27.22 -28.35 4.73
N LEU A 619 26.96 -28.02 5.98
CA LEU A 619 26.61 -26.66 6.40
C LEU A 619 27.77 -25.70 6.11
N SER A 620 29.00 -26.15 6.32
CA SER A 620 30.21 -25.40 5.96
C SER A 620 30.35 -25.22 4.45
N GLU A 621 29.99 -26.23 3.64
CA GLU A 621 29.97 -26.13 2.17
C GLU A 621 28.92 -25.14 1.68
N VAL A 622 27.70 -25.16 2.23
CA VAL A 622 26.66 -24.17 1.92
C VAL A 622 27.10 -22.77 2.35
N SER A 623 27.73 -22.63 3.52
CA SER A 623 28.26 -21.35 4.00
C SER A 623 29.38 -20.78 3.13
N ARG A 624 30.00 -21.58 2.25
CA ARG A 624 30.94 -21.08 1.24
C ARG A 624 30.24 -20.53 0.00
N LYS A 625 29.03 -21.01 -0.29
CA LYS A 625 28.20 -20.55 -1.42
C LYS A 625 27.41 -19.30 -1.06
N ILE A 626 26.83 -19.27 0.14
CA ILE A 626 26.03 -18.15 0.65
C ILE A 626 26.43 -17.77 2.09
N PRO A 627 26.34 -16.49 2.48
CA PRO A 627 26.49 -16.11 3.88
C PRO A 627 25.30 -16.65 4.69
N VAL A 628 25.58 -17.51 5.66
CA VAL A 628 24.57 -18.00 6.62
C VAL A 628 24.65 -17.13 7.87
N PRO A 629 23.59 -16.36 8.22
CA PRO A 629 23.59 -15.55 9.43
C PRO A 629 23.75 -16.41 10.68
N ARG A 630 24.30 -15.81 11.74
CA ARG A 630 24.52 -16.53 13.00
C ARG A 630 23.20 -17.04 13.59
N GLU A 631 22.12 -16.27 13.49
CA GLU A 631 20.80 -16.67 13.95
C GLU A 631 20.28 -17.93 13.22
N ALA A 632 20.50 -18.02 11.90
CA ALA A 632 20.14 -19.19 11.11
C ALA A 632 20.99 -20.42 11.49
N TYR A 633 22.31 -20.22 11.65
CA TYR A 633 23.24 -21.26 12.10
C TYR A 633 22.86 -21.82 13.48
N ASP A 634 22.59 -20.93 14.43
CA ASP A 634 22.21 -21.27 15.80
C ASP A 634 20.87 -22.02 15.82
N LEU A 635 19.87 -21.57 15.05
CA LEU A 635 18.57 -22.25 14.95
C LEU A 635 18.68 -23.65 14.32
N LEU A 636 19.48 -23.82 13.26
CA LEU A 636 19.68 -25.13 12.62
C LEU A 636 20.26 -26.14 13.61
N TRP A 637 21.33 -25.76 14.31
CA TRP A 637 21.93 -26.62 15.33
C TRP A 637 20.99 -26.88 16.50
N GLU A 638 20.24 -25.86 16.93
CA GLU A 638 19.24 -25.99 17.99
C GLU A 638 18.18 -27.05 17.62
N HIS A 639 17.69 -27.04 16.38
CA HIS A 639 16.73 -28.02 15.89
C HIS A 639 17.32 -29.43 15.78
N CYS A 640 18.52 -29.59 15.21
CA CYS A 640 19.20 -30.88 15.11
C CYS A 640 19.44 -31.51 16.49
N ILE A 641 19.91 -30.72 17.47
CA ILE A 641 20.17 -31.21 18.83
C ILE A 641 18.87 -31.57 19.54
N ARG A 642 17.81 -30.76 19.41
CA ARG A 642 16.51 -31.09 20.01
C ARG A 642 15.90 -32.35 19.44
N LEU A 643 15.97 -32.55 18.13
CA LEU A 643 15.49 -33.77 17.48
C LEU A 643 16.29 -34.99 17.93
N ALA A 644 17.62 -34.89 18.00
CA ALA A 644 18.47 -35.94 18.55
C ALA A 644 18.10 -36.28 20.01
N ASN A 645 17.93 -35.26 20.85
CA ASN A 645 17.48 -35.43 22.24
C ASN A 645 16.09 -36.09 22.33
N HIS A 646 15.18 -35.76 21.42
CA HIS A 646 13.88 -36.43 21.33
C HIS A 646 14.03 -37.91 20.96
N SER A 647 14.90 -38.26 20.00
CA SER A 647 15.21 -39.64 19.63
C SER A 647 15.77 -40.45 20.80
N PHE A 648 16.62 -39.84 21.64
CA PHE A 648 17.12 -40.51 22.85
C PHE A 648 15.98 -40.86 23.81
N ILE A 649 15.08 -39.92 24.10
CA ILE A 649 13.94 -40.16 24.99
C ILE A 649 13.01 -41.23 24.40
N GLU A 650 12.70 -41.13 23.11
CA GLU A 650 11.84 -42.10 22.43
C GLU A 650 12.46 -43.49 22.45
N GLY A 651 13.74 -43.62 22.09
CA GLY A 651 14.46 -44.88 22.10
C GLY A 651 14.60 -45.49 23.50
N PHE A 652 14.88 -44.69 24.54
CA PHE A 652 14.93 -45.19 25.92
C PHE A 652 13.56 -45.66 26.42
N SER A 653 12.48 -44.97 26.03
CA SER A 653 11.13 -45.34 26.44
C SER A 653 10.67 -46.70 25.89
N GLN A 654 11.25 -47.14 24.77
CA GLN A 654 10.95 -48.43 24.14
C GLN A 654 11.65 -49.61 24.82
N ALA A 655 12.56 -49.35 25.78
CA ALA A 655 13.21 -50.39 26.55
C ALA A 655 12.17 -51.21 27.35
N LYS A 656 12.16 -52.55 27.16
CA LYS A 656 11.24 -53.44 27.88
C LYS A 656 11.73 -53.78 29.29
N LYS A 657 13.05 -53.94 29.44
CA LYS A 657 13.72 -54.20 30.72
C LYS A 657 15.00 -53.40 30.82
N CYS A 658 15.20 -52.74 31.95
CA CYS A 658 16.35 -51.88 32.19
C CYS A 658 16.93 -52.16 33.59
N THR A 659 18.08 -52.83 33.64
CA THR A 659 18.84 -53.12 34.87
C THR A 659 19.65 -51.89 35.31
N ASN A 660 20.24 -51.92 36.51
CA ASN A 660 21.13 -50.84 36.96
C ASN A 660 22.34 -50.65 36.03
N GLY A 661 22.91 -51.74 35.47
CA GLY A 661 23.95 -51.66 34.44
C GLY A 661 23.45 -51.03 33.14
N GLY A 662 22.23 -51.35 32.70
CA GLY A 662 21.60 -50.70 31.54
C GLY A 662 21.30 -49.21 31.73
N ARG A 663 20.87 -48.79 32.93
CA ARG A 663 20.67 -47.37 33.26
C ARG A 663 21.99 -46.60 33.22
N ALA A 664 23.07 -47.20 33.75
CA ALA A 664 24.40 -46.63 33.67
C ALA A 664 24.88 -46.53 32.21
N LEU A 665 24.54 -47.51 31.36
CA LEU A 665 24.81 -47.45 29.91
C LEU A 665 24.03 -46.31 29.24
N MET A 666 22.74 -46.12 29.53
CA MET A 666 21.96 -44.98 29.00
C MET A 666 22.61 -43.64 29.35
N GLN A 667 23.07 -43.50 30.59
CA GLN A 667 23.77 -42.30 31.04
C GLN A 667 25.11 -42.12 30.33
N LEU A 668 25.89 -43.21 30.18
CA LEU A 668 27.18 -43.19 29.47
C LEU A 668 26.99 -42.81 28.00
N ASP A 669 26.02 -43.40 27.32
CA ASP A 669 25.67 -43.13 25.92
C ASP A 669 25.35 -41.65 25.71
N TYR A 670 24.52 -41.08 26.59
CA TYR A 670 24.14 -39.67 26.49
C TYR A 670 25.29 -38.71 26.84
N GLN A 671 26.12 -39.04 27.83
CA GLN A 671 27.30 -38.22 28.17
C GLN A 671 28.35 -38.23 27.03
N GLN A 672 28.54 -39.38 26.37
CA GLN A 672 29.41 -39.46 25.19
C GLN A 672 28.87 -38.59 24.05
N PHE A 673 27.56 -38.63 23.79
CA PHE A 673 26.91 -37.75 22.83
C PHE A 673 27.15 -36.27 23.15
N LEU A 674 26.83 -35.82 24.37
CA LEU A 674 27.01 -34.42 24.79
C LEU A 674 28.45 -33.94 24.62
N SER A 675 29.43 -34.69 25.15
CA SER A 675 30.84 -34.29 25.13
C SER A 675 31.41 -34.12 23.72
N LYS A 676 30.88 -34.86 22.74
CA LYS A 676 31.29 -34.78 21.33
C LYS A 676 30.49 -33.72 20.57
N VAL A 677 29.20 -33.54 20.83
CA VAL A 677 28.38 -32.48 20.21
C VAL A 677 28.81 -31.08 20.65
N GLU A 678 29.21 -30.90 21.91
CA GLU A 678 29.76 -29.63 22.41
C GLU A 678 31.00 -29.16 21.63
N ARG A 679 31.70 -30.06 20.94
CA ARG A 679 32.86 -29.73 20.08
C ARG A 679 32.46 -29.40 18.64
N LEU A 680 31.25 -29.77 18.22
CA LEU A 680 30.76 -29.56 16.85
C LEU A 680 29.98 -28.24 16.70
N THR A 681 29.51 -27.65 17.81
CA THR A 681 28.64 -26.47 17.80
C THR A 681 29.15 -25.42 18.77
N GLU A 682 28.92 -24.14 18.47
CA GLU A 682 29.19 -23.03 19.39
C GLU A 682 28.04 -22.75 20.37
N LEU A 683 26.94 -23.51 20.29
CA LEU A 683 25.76 -23.31 21.11
C LEU A 683 26.03 -23.69 22.57
N GLN A 684 25.85 -22.74 23.47
CA GLN A 684 25.96 -22.94 24.91
C GLN A 684 24.87 -22.15 25.65
N PRO A 685 24.07 -22.79 26.54
CA PRO A 685 24.01 -24.23 26.83
C PRO A 685 23.32 -25.05 25.72
N LEU A 686 23.58 -26.35 25.64
CA LEU A 686 22.95 -27.23 24.67
C LEU A 686 21.43 -27.36 24.89
N PRO A 687 20.60 -27.16 23.85
CA PRO A 687 19.15 -27.13 23.99
C PRO A 687 18.58 -28.52 24.27
N GLY A 688 17.68 -28.62 25.26
CA GLY A 688 16.99 -29.88 25.59
C GLY A 688 17.80 -30.88 26.42
N LYS A 689 19.03 -30.53 26.83
CA LYS A 689 19.89 -31.36 27.69
C LYS A 689 19.20 -31.77 29.00
N GLU A 690 18.61 -30.80 29.67
CA GLU A 690 17.96 -31.01 30.98
C GLU A 690 16.80 -32.00 30.90
N VAL A 691 16.09 -32.02 29.78
CA VAL A 691 14.95 -32.92 29.54
C VAL A 691 15.45 -34.36 29.49
N VAL A 692 16.47 -34.66 28.68
CA VAL A 692 16.99 -36.04 28.60
C VAL A 692 17.63 -36.46 29.93
N GLU A 693 18.40 -35.58 30.57
CA GLU A 693 19.00 -35.89 31.88
C GLU A 693 17.94 -36.14 32.96
N SER A 694 16.86 -35.35 33.00
CA SER A 694 15.75 -35.54 33.93
C SER A 694 15.06 -36.89 33.69
N TYR A 695 14.84 -37.26 32.42
CA TYR A 695 14.27 -38.55 32.04
C TYR A 695 15.16 -39.73 32.48
N ILE A 696 16.48 -39.66 32.26
CA ILE A 696 17.43 -40.69 32.72
C ILE A 696 17.43 -40.76 34.26
N LYS A 697 17.46 -39.62 34.96
CA LYS A 697 17.39 -39.55 36.43
C LYS A 697 16.10 -40.18 36.96
N ALA A 698 14.99 -40.08 36.23
CA ALA A 698 13.71 -40.67 36.62
C ALA A 698 13.77 -42.21 36.73
N TYR A 699 14.66 -42.90 36.00
CA TYR A 699 14.86 -44.35 36.16
C TYR A 699 15.39 -44.73 37.55
N TYR A 700 16.04 -43.82 38.26
CA TYR A 700 16.61 -44.05 39.60
C TYR A 700 15.67 -43.65 40.74
N MET A 701 14.50 -43.06 40.44
CA MET A 701 13.57 -42.56 41.45
C MET A 701 12.74 -43.68 42.08
N LEU A 702 12.35 -43.46 43.34
CA LEU A 702 11.35 -44.28 44.05
C LEU A 702 9.93 -43.92 43.61
N GLU A 703 8.98 -44.83 43.80
CA GLU A 703 7.59 -44.72 43.32
C GLU A 703 6.88 -43.42 43.77
N SER A 704 7.07 -42.99 45.02
CA SER A 704 6.47 -41.75 45.56
C SER A 704 6.98 -40.49 44.87
N ASN A 705 8.26 -40.46 44.52
CA ASN A 705 8.89 -39.32 43.87
C ASN A 705 8.58 -39.30 42.38
N LEU A 706 8.44 -40.49 41.78
CA LEU A 706 8.06 -40.65 40.37
C LEU A 706 6.63 -40.11 40.12
N GLU A 707 5.70 -40.30 41.06
CA GLU A 707 4.35 -39.73 40.96
C GLU A 707 4.37 -38.19 40.89
N GLN A 708 5.15 -37.55 41.76
CA GLN A 708 5.31 -36.08 41.76
C GLN A 708 6.05 -35.59 40.51
N TRP A 709 7.03 -36.36 40.04
CA TRP A 709 7.79 -36.06 38.82
C TRP A 709 6.90 -36.08 37.57
N ILE A 710 6.07 -37.13 37.41
CA ILE A 710 5.10 -37.24 36.31
C ILE A 710 4.10 -36.07 36.30
N ARG A 711 3.66 -35.61 37.47
CA ARG A 711 2.74 -34.46 37.57
C ARG A 711 3.40 -33.13 37.19
N SER A 712 4.71 -32.98 37.46
CA SER A 712 5.45 -31.73 37.24
C SER A 712 5.99 -31.60 35.82
N HIS A 713 6.31 -32.69 35.14
CA HIS A 713 6.93 -32.67 33.81
C HIS A 713 5.87 -32.90 32.72
N LYS A 714 5.59 -31.87 31.91
CA LYS A 714 4.55 -31.91 30.88
C LYS A 714 5.09 -32.16 29.47
N GLU A 715 6.40 -32.09 29.30
CA GLU A 715 7.13 -32.16 28.04
C GLU A 715 7.25 -33.57 27.45
N TYR A 716 7.02 -34.64 28.24
CA TYR A 716 7.05 -36.02 27.77
C TYR A 716 5.69 -36.51 27.29
N THR A 717 5.69 -37.38 26.29
CA THR A 717 4.46 -38.02 25.81
C THR A 717 3.99 -39.12 26.76
N ASN A 718 2.70 -39.45 26.77
CA ASN A 718 2.16 -40.52 27.62
C ASN A 718 2.81 -41.86 27.31
N LYS A 719 3.15 -42.13 26.04
CA LYS A 719 3.89 -43.34 25.64
C LYS A 719 5.26 -43.38 26.31
N GLN A 720 5.98 -42.27 26.31
CA GLN A 720 7.31 -42.16 26.93
C GLN A 720 7.24 -42.35 28.46
N LEU A 721 6.23 -41.77 29.12
CA LEU A 721 6.01 -41.93 30.55
C LEU A 721 5.61 -43.36 30.93
N ILE A 722 4.74 -44.01 30.14
CA ILE A 722 4.35 -45.41 30.35
C ILE A 722 5.56 -46.33 30.17
N GLY A 723 6.41 -46.10 29.17
CA GLY A 723 7.66 -46.83 28.96
C GLY A 723 8.58 -46.81 30.17
N LEU A 724 8.80 -45.61 30.74
CA LEU A 724 9.56 -45.41 31.97
C LEU A 724 8.95 -46.16 33.16
N VAL A 725 7.65 -45.97 33.42
CA VAL A 725 6.94 -46.62 34.54
C VAL A 725 7.05 -48.14 34.45
N ASN A 726 6.91 -48.70 33.25
CA ASN A 726 7.04 -50.14 33.01
C ASN A 726 8.42 -50.69 33.38
N CYS A 727 9.49 -49.91 33.19
CA CYS A 727 10.85 -50.29 33.56
C CYS A 727 11.16 -50.11 35.05
N VAL A 728 10.65 -49.05 35.69
CA VAL A 728 10.95 -48.75 37.10
C VAL A 728 10.15 -49.66 38.05
N THR A 729 8.89 -49.98 37.71
CA THR A 729 7.96 -50.71 38.58
C THR A 729 7.83 -52.21 38.28
N GLN A 730 8.84 -52.82 37.64
CA GLN A 730 8.79 -54.23 37.21
C GLN A 730 8.37 -55.22 38.30
N LEU A 731 8.71 -54.94 39.55
CA LEU A 731 8.40 -55.79 40.70
C LEU A 731 7.06 -55.45 41.39
N ASN A 732 6.51 -54.23 41.21
CA ASN A 732 5.29 -53.76 41.89
C ASN A 732 4.12 -53.52 40.92
N LYS A 733 3.34 -54.58 40.64
CA LYS A 733 2.18 -54.52 39.72
C LYS A 733 1.09 -53.53 40.15
N LYS A 734 0.84 -53.37 41.46
CA LYS A 734 -0.20 -52.45 41.98
C LYS A 734 0.21 -50.98 41.83
N GLY A 735 1.48 -50.68 42.10
CA GLY A 735 2.05 -49.34 41.90
C GLY A 735 2.08 -48.93 40.43
N ARG A 736 2.47 -49.86 39.55
CA ARG A 736 2.45 -49.70 38.10
C ARG A 736 1.07 -49.28 37.57
N GLN A 737 0.02 -50.02 37.93
CA GLN A 737 -1.35 -49.72 37.45
C GLN A 737 -1.83 -48.36 37.95
N ARG A 738 -1.47 -47.98 39.18
CA ARG A 738 -1.85 -46.70 39.79
C ARG A 738 -1.21 -45.51 39.04
N LEU A 739 0.08 -45.63 38.70
CA LEU A 739 0.80 -44.60 37.94
C LEU A 739 0.34 -44.51 36.47
N ILE A 740 0.03 -45.63 35.82
CA ILE A 740 -0.52 -45.63 34.45
C ILE A 740 -1.88 -44.94 34.41
N ASN A 741 -2.78 -45.26 35.35
CA ASN A 741 -4.07 -44.59 35.46
C ASN A 741 -3.92 -43.07 35.66
N LEU A 742 -2.92 -42.64 36.44
CA LEU A 742 -2.62 -41.22 36.66
C LEU A 742 -2.16 -40.50 35.38
N ILE A 743 -1.38 -41.17 34.53
CA ILE A 743 -0.97 -40.64 33.22
C ILE A 743 -2.19 -40.52 32.29
N GLU A 744 -3.05 -41.55 32.25
CA GLU A 744 -4.25 -41.57 31.41
C GLU A 744 -5.31 -40.53 31.86
N GLU A 745 -5.48 -40.32 33.16
CA GLU A 745 -6.33 -39.25 33.70
C GLU A 745 -5.78 -37.86 33.36
N GLY A 746 -4.45 -37.68 33.39
CA GLY A 746 -3.78 -36.45 32.97
C GLY A 746 -3.99 -36.11 31.49
N ASP A 747 -4.12 -37.10 30.61
CA ASP A 747 -4.36 -36.90 29.17
C ASP A 747 -5.77 -36.38 28.88
N LYS A 748 -6.78 -36.86 29.64
CA LYS A 748 -8.17 -36.41 29.54
C LYS A 748 -8.37 -34.96 29.95
N LEU A 749 -7.44 -34.40 30.72
CA LEU A 749 -7.43 -32.99 31.14
C LEU A 749 -6.63 -32.09 30.18
N ARG A 750 -5.86 -32.66 29.24
CA ARG A 750 -5.05 -31.93 28.24
C ARG A 750 -5.71 -31.83 26.87
N ARG A 751 -6.60 -32.76 26.52
CA ARG A 751 -7.53 -32.65 25.39
C ARG A 751 -8.72 -31.78 25.78
#